data_AF-A0A496RLF6-F1
#
_entry.id   AF-A0A496RLF6-F1
#
_cell.length_a   1.000
_cell.length_b   1.000
_cell.length_c   1.000
_cell.angle_alpha   90.00
_cell.angle_beta   90.00
_cell.angle_gamma   90.00
#
_symmetry.space_group_name_H-M   'P 1'
#
loop_
_entity.id
_entity.type
_entity.pdbx_description
1 polymer ?
#
loop_
_entity_poly.entity_id
_entity_poly.type
_entity_poly.pdbx_seq_one_letter_code
_entity_poly.pdbx_strand_id
1 'polypeptide(L)'
;MAKIVIVGNSAAGFSCTETLVRHSPDHEITVISQEPGLPYKRDLLIDYLDSKVKEEELFFCSRDFYEKNKVKLINDSKVVRVDTRKKQVVLKNNNKIGYDYLVVSTGARARIPDIPGKGKDGVYSLYTLEDAQKFKQQLILADTLCLVGEAELCSRFLGASSVKDKHTKIISSPKPESFSAGENVEWLDNLEITEIIGEGAQLKAFKLNNGKVIATPLILFIGNYFAATDFLKESGIVTDQGYICTDEAMRTNIENIFACGSVSKIKNQLIKCKSRGDAANEGAKAASTIVSLLERSNNAMSEVLVQLGSKGADTLLSLTRQSLEKLIAEKGKDAKVGFPETNYYLPLVDALLNIEVKTLGDCLLALAEAEKLNKNIAAKSGLVIASLGGILNKGVATLVCEEILAALEVLNNNHPNQGFTGFIPDNILRSLGIQLVDGRIAGIAVILGPAKDEEAAVKLVRDFQTKGIVSLLAGSIEGKTFKAQLESQGVELGLENYIVPLGEDYLSAIYAVNFAVRAPLTYGGHKPGQWGKIADYIRNRVPAFVLLLGHVDEVLVATGLGALAFGLPIITDLEVPQLGKIDTTRYEALVTEKDYSNLVSKCILTRGIKVKLAKVDVPVPYAAAFEGERVRKEQLHAEFGGKVSTAFEFLITKNLDEVEDGKVEVVGPDIDQLEKGSKSMPLAIVVEVAGRKMQKDFEPILERQVHRYTNYAMGLMHIGQRDMNWIRISKDAFNKGFRLKHIGVILHAMIHEEYNAIVDKVQVKIYSKSEDVEKLLPQARKVFDERDARLSGMTDESVDTFYSCMLCQSFAPNHVCIITPERLGLCGAYSWLDGKASYEITPTGPNQPVLKGELLDAKLGQWKNINDFVYQKSNKSIEKVSMYSLMEFPQSSCGCFECIAAIIPEANGVMIVHRDYSGMTPCGMSFTTLAGSVGGGVQTPGFLGIGKLYIISKKFISAEGGLKRVVWMPKELKELLGDKLKKAAEDIGMPELADKICDETQATTSEELLNFLNKVGHPALNLPAMI
;
A
#
# COMPACT_ATOMS: atom_id res chain seq x y z
N MET A 1 1.97 20.96 -4.00
CA MET A 1 2.50 21.96 -3.04
C MET A 1 3.37 22.95 -3.80
N ALA A 2 3.16 24.26 -3.63
CA ALA A 2 3.95 25.29 -4.30
C ALA A 2 5.19 25.67 -3.48
N LYS A 3 6.26 26.08 -4.16
CA LYS A 3 7.50 26.61 -3.57
C LYS A 3 7.45 28.13 -3.55
N ILE A 4 7.37 28.71 -2.36
CA ILE A 4 7.30 30.15 -2.16
C ILE A 4 8.62 30.63 -1.55
N VAL A 5 9.34 31.47 -2.29
CA VAL A 5 10.62 32.03 -1.83
C VAL A 5 10.43 33.50 -1.50
N ILE A 6 10.80 33.89 -0.28
CA ILE A 6 10.76 35.26 0.21
C ILE A 6 12.20 35.73 0.41
N VAL A 7 12.60 36.80 -0.28
CA VAL A 7 13.93 37.40 -0.15
C VAL A 7 13.81 38.67 0.69
N GLY A 8 14.36 38.65 1.89
CA GLY A 8 14.21 39.71 2.91
C GLY A 8 13.38 39.23 4.11
N ASN A 9 13.85 39.55 5.32
CA ASN A 9 13.23 39.09 6.57
C ASN A 9 13.12 40.25 7.59
N SER A 10 12.44 41.32 7.18
CA SER A 10 12.06 42.44 8.06
C SER A 10 10.54 42.61 8.03
N ALA A 11 9.98 43.78 8.34
CA ALA A 11 8.54 44.00 8.49
C ALA A 11 7.68 43.40 7.34
N ALA A 12 8.03 43.68 6.09
CA ALA A 12 7.30 43.17 4.92
C ALA A 12 7.45 41.66 4.72
N GLY A 13 8.69 41.15 4.70
CA GLY A 13 8.97 39.73 4.51
C GLY A 13 8.41 38.84 5.63
N PHE A 14 8.51 39.30 6.89
CA PHE A 14 7.95 38.59 8.04
C PHE A 14 6.41 38.60 8.00
N SER A 15 5.77 39.74 7.73
CA SER A 15 4.31 39.81 7.58
C SER A 15 3.80 38.92 6.44
N CYS A 16 4.53 38.88 5.32
CA CYS A 16 4.24 37.96 4.21
C CYS A 16 4.33 36.49 4.67
N THR A 17 5.41 36.13 5.35
CA THR A 17 5.61 34.79 5.91
C THR A 17 4.49 34.41 6.88
N GLU A 18 4.16 35.28 7.84
CA GLU A 18 3.11 35.06 8.83
C GLU A 18 1.74 34.86 8.16
N THR A 19 1.44 35.69 7.16
CA THR A 19 0.18 35.61 6.41
C THR A 19 0.07 34.31 5.60
N LEU A 20 1.16 33.88 4.96
CA LEU A 20 1.20 32.61 4.21
C LEU A 20 1.07 31.41 5.15
N VAL A 21 1.77 31.41 6.28
CA VAL A 21 1.64 30.35 7.30
C VAL A 21 0.21 30.26 7.82
N ARG A 22 -0.47 31.39 8.02
CA ARG A 22 -1.84 31.44 8.53
C ARG A 22 -2.88 30.91 7.54
N HIS A 23 -2.73 31.22 6.25
CA HIS A 23 -3.76 30.94 5.24
C HIS A 23 -3.41 29.81 4.26
N SER A 24 -2.16 29.36 4.23
CA SER A 24 -1.68 28.32 3.31
C SER A 24 -0.52 27.50 3.91
N PRO A 25 -0.75 26.79 5.04
CA PRO A 25 0.30 26.07 5.77
C PRO A 25 0.90 24.87 5.01
N ASP A 26 0.25 24.40 3.94
CA ASP A 26 0.64 23.21 3.17
C ASP A 26 1.63 23.50 2.03
N HIS A 27 2.30 24.65 2.04
CA HIS A 27 3.25 25.05 0.99
C HIS A 27 4.68 25.15 1.51
N GLU A 28 5.65 24.94 0.62
CA GLU A 28 7.07 25.01 0.96
C GLU A 28 7.49 26.49 0.98
N ILE A 29 7.62 27.07 2.18
CA ILE A 29 8.03 28.47 2.36
C ILE A 29 9.51 28.52 2.71
N THR A 30 10.30 29.20 1.88
CA THR A 30 11.72 29.49 2.14
C THR A 30 11.93 30.99 2.30
N VAL A 31 12.46 31.42 3.43
CA VAL A 31 12.83 32.82 3.70
C VAL A 31 14.35 32.96 3.64
N ILE A 32 14.85 33.90 2.84
CA ILE A 32 16.27 34.16 2.67
C ILE A 32 16.60 35.56 3.19
N SER A 33 17.50 35.65 4.16
CA SER A 33 17.94 36.91 4.76
C SER A 33 19.45 37.08 4.62
N GLN A 34 19.87 38.28 4.21
CA GLN A 34 21.29 38.66 4.26
C GLN A 34 21.75 38.89 5.70
N GLU A 35 20.89 39.41 6.57
CA GLU A 35 21.24 39.65 7.97
C GLU A 35 21.08 38.37 8.80
N PRO A 36 21.98 38.13 9.78
CA PRO A 36 21.83 37.03 10.72
C PRO A 36 20.69 37.32 11.71
N GLY A 37 20.08 36.25 12.24
CA GLY A 37 19.14 36.34 13.35
C GLY A 37 17.66 36.43 12.95
N LEU A 38 16.86 36.93 13.88
CA LEU A 38 15.40 37.05 13.75
C LEU A 38 14.99 38.38 13.12
N PRO A 39 13.82 38.46 12.48
CA PRO A 39 13.32 39.72 11.93
C PRO A 39 13.05 40.70 13.09
N TYR A 40 13.42 41.97 12.91
CA TYR A 40 13.32 42.99 13.95
C TYR A 40 12.79 44.35 13.44
N LYS A 41 12.24 45.14 14.38
CA LYS A 41 11.61 46.45 14.20
C LYS A 41 12.67 47.53 14.03
N ARG A 42 13.08 47.79 12.78
CA ARG A 42 14.12 48.80 12.45
C ARG A 42 13.78 50.23 12.91
N ASP A 43 12.51 50.56 13.00
CA ASP A 43 12.02 51.86 13.47
C ASP A 43 12.31 52.13 14.96
N LEU A 44 12.59 51.08 15.73
CA LEU A 44 12.97 51.15 17.15
C LEU A 44 14.50 51.19 17.37
N LEU A 45 15.32 51.20 16.31
CA LEU A 45 16.79 51.23 16.48
C LEU A 45 17.27 52.50 17.21
N ILE A 46 16.61 53.64 16.99
CA ILE A 46 16.91 54.88 17.72
C ILE A 46 16.58 54.72 19.21
N ASP A 47 15.44 54.10 19.53
CA ASP A 47 15.03 53.84 20.92
C ASP A 47 15.94 52.81 21.61
N TYR A 48 16.48 51.84 20.85
CA TYR A 48 17.50 50.91 21.32
C TYR A 48 18.85 51.61 21.61
N LEU A 49 19.25 52.57 20.77
CA LEU A 49 20.43 53.41 21.02
C LEU A 49 20.26 54.28 22.28
N ASP A 50 19.04 54.71 22.57
CA ASP A 50 18.65 55.41 23.80
C ASP A 50 18.43 54.46 25.00
N SER A 51 18.58 53.14 24.80
CA SER A 51 18.29 52.11 25.82
C SER A 51 16.86 52.17 26.39
N LYS A 52 15.91 52.78 25.66
CA LYS A 52 14.47 52.76 25.97
C LYS A 52 13.83 51.41 25.69
N VAL A 53 14.45 50.65 24.79
CA VAL A 53 14.00 49.32 24.35
C VAL A 53 15.19 48.37 24.45
N LYS A 54 14.99 47.19 25.03
CA LYS A 54 16.01 46.14 25.09
C LYS A 54 16.13 45.43 23.74
N GLU A 55 17.26 44.77 23.49
CA GLU A 55 17.49 44.09 22.21
C GLU A 55 16.41 43.03 21.92
N GLU A 56 15.96 42.32 22.94
CA GLU A 56 14.95 41.27 22.82
C GLU A 56 13.58 41.81 22.36
N GLU A 57 13.28 43.07 22.68
CA GLU A 57 12.00 43.73 22.36
C GLU A 57 11.94 44.22 20.89
N LEU A 58 13.10 44.25 20.22
CA LEU A 58 13.22 44.59 18.80
C LEU A 58 12.63 43.50 17.90
N PHE A 59 12.71 42.22 18.29
CA PHE A 59 12.32 41.11 17.43
C PHE A 59 10.79 41.03 17.23
N PHE A 60 10.37 40.64 16.02
CA PHE A 60 8.94 40.45 15.70
C PHE A 60 8.39 39.12 16.23
N CYS A 61 9.25 38.12 16.42
CA CYS A 61 8.85 36.77 16.78
C CYS A 61 9.86 36.09 17.72
N SER A 62 9.46 34.93 18.26
CA SER A 62 10.33 34.04 19.03
C SER A 62 11.26 33.21 18.13
N ARG A 63 12.33 32.66 18.73
CA ARG A 63 13.35 31.87 18.01
C ARG A 63 12.79 30.64 17.29
N ASP A 64 11.72 30.07 17.80
CA ASP A 64 11.10 28.83 17.32
C ASP A 64 9.98 29.03 16.29
N PHE A 65 9.62 30.27 15.93
CA PHE A 65 8.53 30.55 15.00
C PHE A 65 8.68 29.81 13.66
N TYR A 66 9.87 29.86 13.06
CA TYR A 66 10.13 29.24 11.75
C TYR A 66 10.09 27.72 11.83
N GLU A 67 10.68 27.13 12.88
CA GLU A 67 10.69 25.69 13.11
C GLU A 67 9.28 25.14 13.35
N LYS A 68 8.52 25.79 14.26
CA LYS A 68 7.12 25.42 14.57
C LYS A 68 6.22 25.44 13.33
N ASN A 69 6.45 26.38 12.42
CA ASN A 69 5.64 26.55 11.21
C ASN A 69 6.26 25.90 9.97
N LYS A 70 7.31 25.07 10.13
CA LYS A 70 8.00 24.38 9.02
C LYS A 70 8.50 25.31 7.90
N VAL A 71 8.83 26.56 8.26
CA VAL A 71 9.39 27.54 7.32
C VAL A 71 10.90 27.38 7.28
N LYS A 72 11.45 27.19 6.08
CA LYS A 72 12.89 27.09 5.88
C LYS A 72 13.53 28.48 5.92
N LEU A 73 14.17 28.83 7.03
CA LEU A 73 14.91 30.08 7.16
C LEU A 73 16.38 29.89 6.75
N ILE A 74 16.85 30.69 5.79
CA ILE A 74 18.22 30.74 5.31
C ILE A 74 18.79 32.13 5.64
N ASN A 75 19.47 32.22 6.78
CA ASN A 75 20.12 33.44 7.25
C ASN A 75 21.56 33.58 6.74
N ASP A 76 22.15 34.76 6.97
CA ASP A 76 23.54 35.10 6.58
C ASP A 76 23.83 34.76 5.11
N SER A 77 22.82 34.97 4.26
CA SER A 77 22.82 34.50 2.88
C SER A 77 22.36 35.59 1.95
N LYS A 78 23.29 36.10 1.14
CA LYS A 78 23.02 37.15 0.17
C LYS A 78 22.57 36.56 -1.18
N VAL A 79 21.40 36.97 -1.65
CA VAL A 79 20.98 36.76 -3.05
C VAL A 79 21.75 37.71 -3.95
N VAL A 80 22.42 37.17 -4.97
CA VAL A 80 23.24 37.94 -5.92
C VAL A 80 22.61 38.02 -7.31
N ARG A 81 21.66 37.14 -7.63
CA ARG A 81 20.95 37.16 -8.92
C ARG A 81 19.57 36.51 -8.84
N VAL A 82 18.60 37.05 -9.57
CA VAL A 82 17.31 36.38 -9.85
C VAL A 82 17.28 35.98 -11.33
N ASP A 83 17.11 34.68 -11.59
CA ASP A 83 16.96 34.13 -12.94
C ASP A 83 15.48 33.81 -13.18
N THR A 84 14.80 34.75 -13.83
CA THR A 84 13.34 34.67 -14.07
C THR A 84 12.98 33.62 -15.12
N ARG A 85 13.90 33.29 -16.03
CA ARG A 85 13.70 32.24 -17.05
C ARG A 85 13.73 30.85 -16.44
N LYS A 86 14.65 30.61 -15.50
CA LYS A 86 14.76 29.34 -14.77
C LYS A 86 13.98 29.30 -13.47
N LYS A 87 13.25 30.38 -13.14
CA LYS A 87 12.51 30.57 -11.88
C LYS A 87 13.33 30.20 -10.64
N GLN A 88 14.50 30.80 -10.49
CA GLN A 88 15.40 30.52 -9.36
C GLN A 88 16.14 31.78 -8.88
N VAL A 89 16.46 31.80 -7.58
CA VAL A 89 17.39 32.77 -6.98
C VAL A 89 18.77 32.15 -6.82
N VAL A 90 19.81 32.94 -7.04
CA VAL A 90 21.22 32.54 -6.90
C VAL A 90 21.82 33.24 -5.70
N LEU A 91 22.37 32.46 -4.78
CA LEU A 91 23.06 32.93 -3.58
C LEU A 91 24.53 33.23 -3.88
N LYS A 92 25.19 34.04 -3.02
CA LYS A 92 26.61 34.40 -3.15
C LYS A 92 27.55 33.18 -3.17
N ASN A 93 27.16 32.07 -2.53
CA ASN A 93 27.90 30.80 -2.55
C ASN A 93 27.58 29.92 -3.78
N ASN A 94 26.92 30.47 -4.80
CA ASN A 94 26.44 29.80 -6.01
C ASN A 94 25.31 28.76 -5.82
N ASN A 95 24.78 28.60 -4.61
CA ASN A 95 23.58 27.78 -4.40
C ASN A 95 22.38 28.40 -5.14
N LYS A 96 21.55 27.53 -5.72
CA LYS A 96 20.36 27.92 -6.48
C LYS A 96 19.12 27.40 -5.78
N ILE A 97 18.12 28.26 -5.61
CA ILE A 97 16.85 27.92 -4.97
C ILE A 97 15.73 28.23 -5.96
N GLY A 98 15.04 27.19 -6.41
CA GLY A 98 13.89 27.31 -7.32
C GLY A 98 12.64 27.80 -6.60
N TYR A 99 11.76 28.49 -7.32
CA TYR A 99 10.50 29.02 -6.81
C TYR A 99 9.37 28.87 -7.82
N ASP A 100 8.15 28.70 -7.32
CA ASP A 100 6.92 28.92 -8.09
C ASP A 100 6.46 30.37 -7.94
N TYR A 101 6.58 30.92 -6.71
CA TYR A 101 6.31 32.31 -6.38
C TYR A 101 7.52 32.94 -5.67
N LEU A 102 7.91 34.14 -6.10
CA LEU A 102 9.00 34.91 -5.49
C LEU A 102 8.47 36.22 -4.91
N VAL A 103 8.80 36.50 -3.65
CA VAL A 103 8.52 37.80 -3.00
C VAL A 103 9.83 38.50 -2.70
N VAL A 104 10.03 39.68 -3.27
CA VAL A 104 11.20 40.54 -3.02
C VAL A 104 10.86 41.60 -1.98
N SER A 105 11.44 41.49 -0.79
CA SER A 105 11.23 42.36 0.36
C SER A 105 12.55 42.78 1.01
N THR A 106 13.60 42.95 0.20
CA THR A 106 14.98 43.26 0.65
C THR A 106 15.14 44.63 1.31
N GLY A 107 14.10 45.46 1.28
CA GLY A 107 14.09 46.79 1.88
C GLY A 107 15.07 47.75 1.18
N ALA A 108 15.62 48.67 1.97
CA ALA A 108 16.62 49.61 1.51
C ALA A 108 18.00 49.30 2.12
N ARG A 109 18.98 50.14 1.81
CA ARG A 109 20.30 50.16 2.44
C ARG A 109 20.72 51.60 2.68
N ALA A 110 21.41 51.86 3.79
CA ALA A 110 22.05 53.15 4.00
C ALA A 110 23.22 53.35 3.03
N ARG A 111 23.43 54.59 2.62
CA ARG A 111 24.58 55.01 1.82
C ARG A 111 25.20 56.25 2.42
N ILE A 112 26.46 56.13 2.81
CA ILE A 112 27.31 57.29 3.08
C ILE A 112 27.63 57.94 1.71
N PRO A 113 27.46 59.26 1.55
CA PRO A 113 27.84 59.98 0.33
C PRO A 113 29.26 59.64 -0.12
N ASP A 114 29.51 59.73 -1.43
CA ASP A 114 30.83 59.44 -1.98
C ASP A 114 31.78 60.62 -1.78
N ILE A 115 32.22 60.81 -0.54
CA ILE A 115 33.10 61.90 -0.12
C ILE A 115 34.48 61.35 0.30
N PRO A 116 35.57 62.08 0.01
CA PRO A 116 36.91 61.73 0.49
C PRO A 116 36.89 61.46 2.00
N GLY A 117 37.46 60.32 2.41
CA GLY A 117 37.53 59.91 3.82
C GLY A 117 36.28 59.21 4.38
N LYS A 118 35.25 58.89 3.58
CA LYS A 118 34.01 58.19 4.01
C LYS A 118 34.20 56.87 4.76
N GLY A 119 35.35 56.20 4.61
CA GLY A 119 35.65 54.90 5.22
C GLY A 119 36.46 54.96 6.51
N LYS A 120 36.64 56.15 7.10
CA LYS A 120 37.36 56.32 8.36
C LYS A 120 36.56 55.78 9.56
N ASP A 121 37.26 55.24 10.54
CA ASP A 121 36.70 54.86 11.84
C ASP A 121 36.16 56.11 12.54
N GLY A 122 34.90 56.05 13.00
CA GLY A 122 34.16 57.24 13.45
C GLY A 122 33.10 57.72 12.46
N VAL A 123 33.02 57.15 11.25
CA VAL A 123 31.96 57.43 10.28
C VAL A 123 30.99 56.25 10.22
N TYR A 124 29.75 56.47 10.63
CA TYR A 124 28.72 55.44 10.70
C TYR A 124 27.47 55.83 9.92
N SER A 125 26.67 54.82 9.58
CA SER A 125 25.29 54.99 9.13
C SER A 125 24.38 54.11 9.96
N LEU A 126 23.13 54.51 10.20
CA LEU A 126 22.19 53.71 10.99
C LEU A 126 21.12 53.09 10.10
N TYR A 127 21.15 51.77 9.91
CA TYR A 127 20.05 51.06 9.24
C TYR A 127 19.83 49.63 9.73
N THR A 128 20.89 48.93 10.08
CA THR A 128 20.84 47.57 10.62
C THR A 128 21.04 47.56 12.14
N LEU A 129 20.68 46.45 12.80
CA LEU A 129 20.98 46.25 14.22
C LEU A 129 22.49 46.24 14.49
N GLU A 130 23.28 45.67 13.57
CA GLU A 130 24.74 45.68 13.65
C GLU A 130 25.29 47.12 13.63
N ASP A 131 24.74 47.98 12.77
CA ASP A 131 25.10 49.41 12.74
C ASP A 131 24.82 50.07 14.08
N ALA A 132 23.63 49.81 14.66
CA ALA A 132 23.24 50.37 15.94
C ALA A 132 24.18 49.90 17.07
N GLN A 133 24.52 48.61 17.12
CA GLN A 133 25.44 48.06 18.11
C GLN A 133 26.84 48.67 18.01
N LYS A 134 27.39 48.77 16.80
CA LYS A 134 28.71 49.40 16.56
C LYS A 134 28.70 50.88 16.93
N PHE A 135 27.66 51.60 16.53
CA PHE A 135 27.53 53.02 16.82
C PHE A 135 27.35 53.29 18.32
N LYS A 136 26.56 52.49 19.03
CA LYS A 136 26.32 52.62 20.48
C LYS A 136 27.62 52.59 21.28
N GLN A 137 28.55 51.71 20.92
CA GLN A 137 29.85 51.60 21.58
C GLN A 137 30.69 52.87 21.43
N GLN A 138 30.70 53.48 20.25
CA GLN A 138 31.44 54.72 19.99
C GLN A 138 30.74 55.94 20.59
N LEU A 139 29.41 55.96 20.58
CA LEU A 139 28.62 57.05 21.14
C LEU A 139 28.89 57.23 22.64
N ILE A 140 29.09 56.14 23.39
CA ILE A 140 29.44 56.20 24.82
C ILE A 140 30.74 56.99 25.05
N LEU A 141 31.73 56.82 24.19
CA LEU A 141 33.08 57.37 24.35
C LEU A 141 33.25 58.78 23.77
N ALA A 142 32.34 59.24 22.92
CA ALA A 142 32.48 60.49 22.16
C ALA A 142 31.84 61.69 22.86
N ASP A 143 32.57 62.78 23.12
CA ASP A 143 32.00 64.01 23.69
C ASP A 143 31.32 64.93 22.66
N THR A 144 31.67 64.78 21.38
CA THR A 144 31.09 65.53 20.26
C THR A 144 30.58 64.58 19.16
N LEU A 145 29.50 64.97 18.48
CA LEU A 145 28.83 64.16 17.45
C LEU A 145 28.35 65.04 16.30
N CYS A 146 28.46 64.55 15.06
CA CYS A 146 27.79 65.15 13.91
C CYS A 146 26.71 64.21 13.36
N LEU A 147 25.46 64.67 13.31
CA LEU A 147 24.35 64.01 12.63
C LEU A 147 24.20 64.59 11.23
N VAL A 148 24.05 63.72 10.23
CA VAL A 148 23.92 64.13 8.83
C VAL A 148 22.75 63.39 8.19
N GLY A 149 21.79 64.12 7.64
CA GLY A 149 20.72 63.55 6.81
C GLY A 149 19.35 64.12 7.11
N GLU A 150 18.31 63.28 7.20
CA GLU A 150 16.92 63.77 7.24
C GLU A 150 16.60 64.49 8.56
N ALA A 151 16.03 65.70 8.48
CA ALA A 151 15.80 66.58 9.62
C ALA A 151 14.98 65.93 10.74
N GLU A 152 13.93 65.19 10.40
CA GLU A 152 13.05 64.52 11.37
C GLU A 152 13.78 63.41 12.12
N LEU A 153 14.57 62.59 11.41
CA LEU A 153 15.35 61.51 12.00
C LEU A 153 16.49 62.06 12.87
N CYS A 154 17.17 63.12 12.42
CA CYS A 154 18.19 63.81 13.23
C CYS A 154 17.59 64.37 14.52
N SER A 155 16.40 64.99 14.43
CA SER A 155 15.69 65.54 15.60
C SER A 155 15.23 64.45 16.57
N ARG A 156 14.71 63.33 16.06
CA ARG A 156 14.36 62.16 16.89
C ARG A 156 15.59 61.60 17.59
N PHE A 157 16.72 61.52 16.90
CA PHE A 157 17.97 61.03 17.48
C PHE A 157 18.53 61.97 18.55
N LEU A 158 18.43 63.28 18.34
CA LEU A 158 18.85 64.30 19.31
C LEU A 158 18.06 64.19 20.63
N GLY A 159 16.80 63.77 20.57
CA GLY A 159 15.97 63.53 21.76
C GLY A 159 16.39 62.31 22.61
N ALA A 160 17.40 61.55 22.19
CA ALA A 160 17.94 60.43 22.96
C ALA A 160 18.76 60.92 24.16
N SER A 161 18.54 60.30 25.32
CA SER A 161 19.24 60.56 26.58
C SER A 161 20.75 60.40 26.44
N SER A 162 21.20 59.45 25.60
CA SER A 162 22.61 59.20 25.30
C SER A 162 23.31 60.32 24.52
N VAL A 163 22.56 61.29 23.98
CA VAL A 163 23.05 62.42 23.18
C VAL A 163 22.89 63.76 23.90
N LYS A 164 21.99 63.84 24.90
CA LYS A 164 21.55 65.09 25.54
C LYS A 164 22.69 65.95 26.11
N ASP A 165 23.74 65.31 26.64
CA ASP A 165 24.88 66.00 27.27
C ASP A 165 26.09 66.14 26.33
N LYS A 166 25.94 65.77 25.04
CA LYS A 166 27.03 65.82 24.04
C LYS A 166 26.88 67.03 23.13
N HIS A 167 28.00 67.64 22.75
CA HIS A 167 28.01 68.72 21.77
C HIS A 167 27.69 68.16 20.37
N THR A 168 26.49 68.45 19.89
CA THR A 168 25.95 67.82 18.68
C THR A 168 25.79 68.85 17.57
N LYS A 169 26.30 68.52 16.39
CA LYS A 169 26.10 69.30 15.16
C LYS A 169 25.17 68.54 14.24
N ILE A 170 24.22 69.24 13.63
CA ILE A 170 23.25 68.64 12.72
C ILE A 170 23.41 69.27 11.35
N ILE A 171 23.70 68.46 10.33
CA ILE A 171 23.77 68.86 8.93
C ILE A 171 22.54 68.31 8.23
N SER A 172 21.57 69.19 7.98
CA SER A 172 20.32 68.87 7.31
C SER A 172 19.67 70.15 6.78
N SER A 173 19.01 70.06 5.64
CA SER A 173 18.31 71.17 4.98
C SER A 173 16.89 70.80 4.55
N PRO A 174 15.88 71.67 4.77
CA PRO A 174 15.95 72.90 5.57
C PRO A 174 16.00 72.60 7.08
N LYS A 175 16.41 73.59 7.88
CA LYS A 175 16.21 73.56 9.33
C LYS A 175 14.71 73.57 9.68
N PRO A 176 14.19 72.67 10.54
CA PRO A 176 12.81 72.70 10.98
C PRO A 176 12.47 74.01 11.72
N GLU A 177 11.32 74.62 11.38
CA GLU A 177 10.86 75.86 12.04
C GLU A 177 10.62 75.67 13.54
N SER A 178 10.25 74.45 13.96
CA SER A 178 9.98 74.07 15.36
C SER A 178 11.25 73.82 16.19
N PHE A 179 12.45 73.94 15.60
CA PHE A 179 13.70 73.66 16.30
C PHE A 179 14.11 74.80 17.23
N SER A 180 14.15 74.53 18.53
CA SER A 180 14.85 75.37 19.52
C SER A 180 16.27 74.84 19.73
N ALA A 181 17.27 75.71 19.64
CA ALA A 181 18.66 75.33 19.91
C ALA A 181 18.82 75.07 21.42
N GLY A 182 19.10 73.83 21.80
CA GLY A 182 19.64 73.54 23.13
C GLY A 182 21.08 74.06 23.27
N GLU A 183 21.55 74.31 24.50
CA GLU A 183 22.88 74.91 24.76
C GLU A 183 24.04 74.15 24.10
N ASN A 184 23.87 72.86 23.81
CA ASN A 184 24.90 71.99 23.22
C ASN A 184 24.65 71.59 21.76
N VAL A 185 23.71 72.24 21.04
CA VAL A 185 23.31 71.82 19.68
C VAL A 185 23.45 72.94 18.64
N GLU A 186 24.19 72.66 17.56
CA GLU A 186 24.37 73.59 16.42
C GLU A 186 23.73 72.99 15.15
N TRP A 187 22.76 73.68 14.55
CA TRP A 187 22.19 73.30 13.26
C TRP A 187 22.91 74.00 12.11
N LEU A 188 23.47 73.23 11.19
CA LEU A 188 24.25 73.65 10.03
C LEU A 188 23.36 73.54 8.78
N ASP A 189 22.57 74.57 8.53
CA ASP A 189 21.63 74.63 7.40
C ASP A 189 22.32 75.01 6.09
N ASN A 190 21.94 74.34 5.00
CA ASN A 190 22.44 74.50 3.63
C ASN A 190 23.95 74.24 3.49
N LEU A 191 24.49 73.39 4.36
CA LEU A 191 25.89 73.00 4.38
C LEU A 191 26.00 71.51 4.08
N GLU A 192 27.09 71.11 3.44
CA GLU A 192 27.38 69.72 3.11
C GLU A 192 28.82 69.38 3.46
N ILE A 193 29.06 68.14 3.88
CA ILE A 193 30.43 67.63 4.08
C ILE A 193 31.06 67.39 2.72
N THR A 194 32.21 68.03 2.47
CA THR A 194 33.00 67.86 1.24
C THR A 194 34.20 66.94 1.43
N GLU A 195 34.71 66.80 2.65
CA GLU A 195 35.86 65.95 2.98
C GLU A 195 35.81 65.53 4.45
N ILE A 196 36.15 64.28 4.73
CA ILE A 196 36.33 63.73 6.07
C ILE A 196 37.83 63.60 6.36
N ILE A 197 38.30 64.34 7.35
CA ILE A 197 39.71 64.49 7.71
C ILE A 197 40.01 63.59 8.91
N GLY A 198 41.13 62.88 8.85
CA GLY A 198 41.54 61.98 9.93
C GLY A 198 43.02 61.70 9.96
N GLU A 199 43.47 61.14 11.07
CA GLU A 199 44.84 60.73 11.32
C GLU A 199 44.90 59.20 11.19
N GLY A 200 45.54 58.71 10.13
CA GLY A 200 45.42 57.29 9.74
C GLY A 200 43.97 56.91 9.45
N ALA A 201 43.49 55.83 10.07
CA ALA A 201 42.12 55.34 9.93
C ALA A 201 41.09 56.15 10.73
N GLN A 202 41.50 56.91 11.74
CA GLN A 202 40.61 57.54 12.72
C GLN A 202 40.13 58.92 12.26
N LEU A 203 38.82 59.17 12.40
CA LEU A 203 38.19 60.47 12.19
C LEU A 203 38.70 61.51 13.21
N LYS A 204 39.02 62.73 12.74
CA LYS A 204 39.37 63.88 13.59
C LYS A 204 38.49 65.09 13.33
N ALA A 205 38.14 65.34 12.07
CA ALA A 205 37.37 66.51 11.66
C ALA A 205 36.67 66.26 10.31
N PHE A 206 35.78 67.16 9.92
CA PHE A 206 35.25 67.22 8.56
C PHE A 206 35.26 68.66 8.03
N LYS A 207 35.32 68.79 6.70
CA LYS A 207 35.31 70.08 5.98
C LYS A 207 33.97 70.28 5.29
N LEU A 208 33.41 71.46 5.46
CA LEU A 208 32.16 71.87 4.83
C LEU A 208 32.39 72.56 3.48
N ASN A 209 31.36 72.60 2.65
CA ASN A 209 31.34 73.30 1.36
C ASN A 209 31.65 74.82 1.46
N ASN A 210 31.43 75.44 2.61
CA ASN A 210 31.82 76.84 2.89
C ASN A 210 33.28 77.01 3.35
N GLY A 211 34.08 75.93 3.38
CA GLY A 211 35.48 75.92 3.78
C GLY A 211 35.73 75.75 5.29
N LYS A 212 34.71 75.80 6.16
CA LYS A 212 34.86 75.61 7.61
C LYS A 212 35.25 74.17 7.93
N VAL A 213 36.24 73.99 8.79
CA VAL A 213 36.66 72.67 9.32
C VAL A 213 36.15 72.52 10.74
N ILE A 214 35.54 71.38 11.03
CA ILE A 214 34.89 71.10 12.31
C ILE A 214 35.45 69.82 12.90
N ALA A 215 36.01 69.89 14.10
CA ALA A 215 36.48 68.73 14.85
C ALA A 215 35.30 67.90 15.39
N THR A 216 35.35 66.60 15.18
CA THR A 216 34.43 65.62 15.77
C THR A 216 35.08 64.23 15.70
N PRO A 217 34.96 63.39 16.74
CA PRO A 217 35.39 61.99 16.69
C PRO A 217 34.32 61.09 16.06
N LEU A 218 33.11 61.59 15.83
CA LEU A 218 31.97 60.77 15.42
C LEU A 218 31.04 61.50 14.43
N ILE A 219 30.69 60.82 13.34
CA ILE A 219 29.69 61.24 12.34
C ILE A 219 28.68 60.11 12.15
N LEU A 220 27.38 60.42 12.20
CA LEU A 220 26.30 59.50 11.88
C LEU A 220 25.49 60.01 10.68
N PHE A 221 25.46 59.23 9.61
CA PHE A 221 24.57 59.44 8.48
C PHE A 221 23.24 58.70 8.68
N ILE A 222 22.11 59.42 8.62
CA ILE A 222 20.77 58.87 8.87
C ILE A 222 19.74 59.40 7.86
N GLY A 223 18.90 58.54 7.30
CA GLY A 223 17.84 58.94 6.35
C GLY A 223 18.21 58.86 4.86
N ASN A 224 19.47 58.63 4.50
CA ASN A 224 19.87 58.45 3.10
C ASN A 224 19.83 56.97 2.70
N TYR A 225 18.63 56.47 2.36
CA TYR A 225 18.39 55.07 2.04
C TYR A 225 18.03 54.84 0.57
N PHE A 226 18.57 53.77 -0.02
CA PHE A 226 18.29 53.36 -1.39
C PHE A 226 17.73 51.94 -1.43
N ALA A 227 16.76 51.68 -2.31
CA ALA A 227 16.22 50.34 -2.51
C ALA A 227 17.34 49.32 -2.83
N ALA A 228 17.31 48.17 -2.16
CA ALA A 228 18.31 47.13 -2.34
C ALA A 228 17.95 46.23 -3.53
N THR A 229 18.23 46.69 -4.76
CA THR A 229 17.82 46.05 -6.03
C THR A 229 19.00 45.63 -6.94
N ASP A 230 20.25 45.74 -6.48
CA ASP A 230 21.45 45.47 -7.30
C ASP A 230 21.45 44.06 -7.96
N PHE A 231 20.88 43.06 -7.29
CA PHE A 231 20.82 41.66 -7.75
C PHE A 231 19.75 41.41 -8.83
N LEU A 232 18.96 42.43 -9.20
CA LEU A 232 17.87 42.34 -10.18
C LEU A 232 18.25 42.81 -11.59
N LYS A 233 19.46 43.34 -11.80
CA LYS A 233 19.88 43.95 -13.08
C LYS A 233 19.64 43.08 -14.32
N GLU A 234 19.77 41.76 -14.19
CA GLU A 234 19.59 40.78 -15.28
C GLU A 234 18.25 40.03 -15.21
N SER A 235 17.37 40.40 -14.29
CA SER A 235 16.12 39.65 -14.03
C SER A 235 14.98 40.02 -15.00
N GLY A 236 15.06 41.19 -15.65
CA GLY A 236 13.96 41.75 -16.45
C GLY A 236 12.84 42.40 -15.63
N ILE A 237 13.00 42.47 -14.29
CA ILE A 237 12.07 43.19 -13.41
C ILE A 237 12.28 44.70 -13.59
N VAL A 238 11.19 45.41 -13.87
CA VAL A 238 11.22 46.86 -14.11
C VAL A 238 11.40 47.61 -12.80
N THR A 239 12.41 48.49 -12.80
CA THR A 239 12.65 49.43 -11.70
C THR A 239 12.53 50.87 -12.18
N ASP A 240 12.06 51.77 -11.32
CA ASP A 240 12.03 53.21 -11.59
C ASP A 240 12.59 53.98 -10.38
N GLN A 241 13.60 54.82 -10.62
CA GLN A 241 14.44 55.46 -9.59
C GLN A 241 15.04 54.44 -8.59
N GLY A 242 15.33 53.21 -9.04
CA GLY A 242 15.92 52.14 -8.24
C GLY A 242 14.94 51.26 -7.47
N TYR A 243 13.65 51.62 -7.40
CA TYR A 243 12.59 50.84 -6.74
C TYR A 243 11.90 49.90 -7.73
N ILE A 244 11.46 48.73 -7.25
CA ILE A 244 10.71 47.76 -8.07
C ILE A 244 9.29 48.28 -8.31
N CYS A 245 8.88 48.35 -9.58
CA CYS A 245 7.53 48.78 -9.93
C CYS A 245 6.53 47.63 -9.71
N THR A 246 5.48 47.89 -8.94
CA THR A 246 4.38 46.94 -8.73
C THR A 246 3.02 47.52 -9.07
N ASP A 247 2.02 46.66 -9.27
CA ASP A 247 0.62 47.07 -9.22
C ASP A 247 0.11 47.19 -7.78
N GLU A 248 -1.18 47.52 -7.60
CA GLU A 248 -1.79 47.61 -6.28
C GLU A 248 -1.83 46.27 -5.54
N ALA A 249 -1.77 45.14 -6.25
CA ALA A 249 -1.73 43.79 -5.69
C ALA A 249 -0.29 43.28 -5.45
N MET A 250 0.69 44.19 -5.45
CA MET A 250 2.13 43.92 -5.22
C MET A 250 2.80 43.09 -6.32
N ARG A 251 2.17 42.92 -7.49
CA ARG A 251 2.71 42.14 -8.61
C ARG A 251 3.70 42.98 -9.41
N THR A 252 4.82 42.39 -9.80
CA THR A 252 5.77 43.01 -10.73
C THR A 252 5.33 42.81 -12.19
N ASN A 253 6.13 43.30 -13.14
CA ASN A 253 5.92 43.02 -14.57
C ASN A 253 6.22 41.56 -14.97
N ILE A 254 6.86 40.79 -14.09
CA ILE A 254 7.16 39.37 -14.32
C ILE A 254 6.14 38.54 -13.53
N GLU A 255 5.52 37.59 -14.22
CA GLU A 255 4.51 36.70 -13.64
C GLU A 255 5.06 35.95 -12.42
N ASN A 256 4.23 35.80 -11.39
CA ASN A 256 4.54 35.10 -10.14
C ASN A 256 5.69 35.72 -9.31
N ILE A 257 6.11 36.95 -9.65
CA ILE A 257 7.07 37.72 -8.85
C ILE A 257 6.39 38.95 -8.25
N PHE A 258 6.54 39.10 -6.95
CA PHE A 258 5.96 40.16 -6.13
C PHE A 258 7.07 40.98 -5.48
N ALA A 259 6.79 42.23 -5.16
CA ALA A 259 7.68 43.05 -4.33
C ALA A 259 6.88 43.88 -3.33
N CYS A 260 7.42 44.05 -2.12
CA CYS A 260 6.73 44.75 -1.04
C CYS A 260 7.72 45.42 -0.06
N GLY A 261 7.24 46.46 0.62
CA GLY A 261 8.02 47.27 1.56
C GLY A 261 8.90 48.31 0.87
N SER A 262 9.94 48.78 1.56
CA SER A 262 10.78 49.90 1.09
C SER A 262 11.59 49.64 -0.19
N VAL A 263 11.55 48.42 -0.76
CA VAL A 263 12.20 48.08 -2.04
C VAL A 263 11.29 48.34 -3.25
N SER A 264 9.98 48.45 -3.04
CA SER A 264 8.97 48.58 -4.10
C SER A 264 8.28 49.94 -4.11
N LYS A 265 7.63 50.24 -5.23
CA LYS A 265 6.67 51.34 -5.37
C LYS A 265 5.53 50.95 -6.29
N ILE A 266 4.32 51.40 -5.96
CA ILE A 266 3.13 51.18 -6.79
C ILE A 266 3.18 52.11 -8.01
N LYS A 267 2.98 51.55 -9.20
CA LYS A 267 3.01 52.30 -10.47
C LYS A 267 1.97 53.42 -10.46
N ASN A 268 2.35 54.61 -10.96
CA ASN A 268 1.52 55.82 -11.00
C ASN A 268 1.12 56.41 -9.63
N GLN A 269 1.71 55.94 -8.52
CA GLN A 269 1.59 56.58 -7.21
C GLN A 269 2.93 57.20 -6.81
N LEU A 270 2.90 58.44 -6.32
CA LEU A 270 4.06 59.11 -5.70
C LEU A 270 4.31 58.60 -4.26
N ILE A 271 3.40 57.77 -3.73
CA ILE A 271 3.43 57.29 -2.35
C ILE A 271 4.47 56.17 -2.24
N LYS A 272 5.57 56.47 -1.55
CA LYS A 272 6.54 55.48 -1.07
C LYS A 272 6.00 54.79 0.19
N CYS A 273 6.41 53.56 0.47
CA CYS A 273 6.20 52.92 1.77
C CYS A 273 6.79 53.82 2.87
N LYS A 274 5.96 54.42 3.74
CA LYS A 274 6.36 55.49 4.67
C LYS A 274 6.65 54.99 6.08
N SER A 275 6.06 53.86 6.46
CA SER A 275 6.15 53.34 7.82
C SER A 275 6.32 51.82 7.87
N ARG A 276 6.70 51.31 9.05
CA ARG A 276 6.69 49.87 9.34
C ARG A 276 5.31 49.25 9.09
N GLY A 277 4.24 49.95 9.47
CA GLY A 277 2.87 49.49 9.28
C GLY A 277 2.53 49.30 7.80
N ASP A 278 2.92 50.26 6.96
CA ASP A 278 2.72 50.17 5.51
C ASP A 278 3.48 48.97 4.94
N ALA A 279 4.74 48.77 5.34
CA ALA A 279 5.55 47.64 4.88
C ALA A 279 4.93 46.28 5.28
N ALA A 280 4.42 46.17 6.51
CA ALA A 280 3.75 44.96 6.97
C ALA A 280 2.44 44.73 6.20
N ASN A 281 1.66 45.77 5.93
CA ASN A 281 0.42 45.69 5.15
C ASN A 281 0.69 45.26 3.70
N GLU A 282 1.71 45.82 3.05
CA GLU A 282 2.14 45.41 1.70
C GLU A 282 2.61 43.95 1.69
N GLY A 283 3.35 43.52 2.71
CA GLY A 283 3.76 42.11 2.89
C GLY A 283 2.57 41.16 3.00
N ALA A 284 1.59 41.51 3.83
CA ALA A 284 0.34 40.74 3.96
C ALA A 284 -0.44 40.73 2.64
N LYS A 285 -0.51 41.86 1.92
CA LYS A 285 -1.21 41.97 0.64
C LYS A 285 -0.58 41.10 -0.46
N ALA A 286 0.76 41.05 -0.53
CA ALA A 286 1.47 40.15 -1.43
C ALA A 286 1.13 38.68 -1.11
N ALA A 287 1.16 38.30 0.17
CA ALA A 287 0.77 36.97 0.61
C ALA A 287 -0.69 36.62 0.27
N SER A 288 -1.65 37.50 0.59
CA SER A 288 -3.07 37.28 0.25
C SER A 288 -3.30 37.18 -1.26
N THR A 289 -2.54 37.91 -2.07
CA THR A 289 -2.61 37.79 -3.53
C THR A 289 -2.10 36.43 -4.00
N ILE A 290 -0.99 35.95 -3.43
CA ILE A 290 -0.46 34.60 -3.70
C ILE A 290 -1.47 33.54 -3.28
N VAL A 291 -2.05 33.64 -2.07
CA VAL A 291 -3.10 32.73 -1.58
C VAL A 291 -4.28 32.71 -2.55
N SER A 292 -4.78 33.88 -2.98
CA SER A 292 -5.88 33.94 -3.94
C SER A 292 -5.53 33.32 -5.30
N LEU A 293 -4.29 33.42 -5.77
CA LEU A 293 -3.85 32.77 -7.01
C LEU A 293 -3.79 31.25 -6.86
N LEU A 294 -3.30 30.75 -5.71
CA LEU A 294 -3.29 29.34 -5.36
C LEU A 294 -4.71 28.77 -5.23
N GLU A 295 -5.62 29.54 -4.62
CA GLU A 295 -7.04 29.21 -4.53
C GLU A 295 -7.73 29.26 -5.89
N ARG A 296 -7.39 30.21 -6.77
CA ARG A 296 -7.94 30.29 -8.13
C ARG A 296 -7.46 29.16 -9.02
N SER A 297 -6.21 28.71 -8.90
CA SER A 297 -5.76 27.51 -9.61
C SER A 297 -6.52 26.27 -9.11
N ASN A 298 -6.83 26.21 -7.81
CA ASN A 298 -7.67 25.16 -7.24
C ASN A 298 -9.15 25.28 -7.68
N ASN A 299 -9.70 26.49 -7.81
CA ASN A 299 -11.09 26.72 -8.22
C ASN A 299 -11.31 26.50 -9.72
N ALA A 300 -10.41 26.96 -10.60
CA ALA A 300 -10.49 26.67 -12.04
C ALA A 300 -10.33 25.16 -12.33
N MET A 301 -9.49 24.47 -11.53
CA MET A 301 -9.35 23.02 -11.55
C MET A 301 -10.61 22.31 -11.04
N SER A 302 -11.20 22.79 -9.95
CA SER A 302 -12.50 22.31 -9.44
C SER A 302 -13.60 22.52 -10.48
N GLU A 303 -13.61 23.62 -11.23
CA GLU A 303 -14.62 23.89 -12.26
C GLU A 303 -14.57 22.89 -13.41
N VAL A 304 -13.39 22.54 -13.93
CA VAL A 304 -13.25 21.54 -15.00
C VAL A 304 -13.70 20.15 -14.52
N LEU A 305 -13.26 19.73 -13.33
CA LEU A 305 -13.68 18.45 -12.75
C LEU A 305 -15.19 18.42 -12.46
N VAL A 306 -15.76 19.53 -11.96
CA VAL A 306 -17.20 19.67 -11.74
C VAL A 306 -17.97 19.63 -13.05
N GLN A 307 -17.50 20.30 -14.10
CA GLN A 307 -18.15 20.33 -15.39
C GLN A 307 -18.16 18.95 -16.06
N LEU A 308 -16.99 18.31 -16.17
CA LEU A 308 -16.86 16.97 -16.78
C LEU A 308 -17.58 15.91 -15.95
N GLY A 309 -17.39 15.92 -14.62
CA GLY A 309 -18.05 14.98 -13.72
C GLY A 309 -19.56 15.14 -13.69
N SER A 310 -20.08 16.38 -13.76
CA SER A 310 -21.53 16.61 -13.85
C SER A 310 -22.09 16.10 -15.17
N LYS A 311 -21.40 16.39 -16.29
CA LYS A 311 -21.81 15.91 -17.61
C LYS A 311 -21.84 14.38 -17.66
N GLY A 312 -20.79 13.71 -17.17
CA GLY A 312 -20.72 12.25 -17.11
C GLY A 312 -21.82 11.63 -16.25
N ALA A 313 -22.08 12.20 -15.06
CA ALA A 313 -23.17 11.74 -14.19
C ALA A 313 -24.55 11.89 -14.84
N ASP A 314 -24.83 13.03 -15.48
CA ASP A 314 -26.09 13.28 -16.18
C ASP A 314 -26.26 12.33 -17.38
N THR A 315 -25.18 12.05 -18.12
CA THR A 315 -25.16 11.06 -19.21
C THR A 315 -25.52 9.66 -18.70
N LEU A 316 -24.90 9.19 -17.62
CA LEU A 316 -25.16 7.86 -17.05
C LEU A 316 -26.55 7.73 -16.45
N LEU A 317 -27.06 8.77 -15.80
CA LEU A 317 -28.45 8.79 -15.32
C LEU A 317 -29.45 8.66 -16.47
N SER A 318 -29.23 9.42 -17.56
CA SER A 318 -30.09 9.35 -18.73
C SER A 318 -30.04 7.96 -19.38
N LEU A 319 -28.84 7.40 -19.55
CA LEU A 319 -28.65 6.06 -20.10
C LEU A 319 -29.33 5.00 -19.24
N THR A 320 -29.11 5.04 -17.92
CA THR A 320 -29.70 4.09 -16.96
C THR A 320 -31.22 4.15 -17.01
N ARG A 321 -31.80 5.35 -17.04
CA ARG A 321 -33.26 5.50 -17.16
C ARG A 321 -33.78 4.87 -18.45
N GLN A 322 -33.18 5.19 -19.60
CA GLN A 322 -33.61 4.67 -20.90
C GLN A 322 -33.49 3.14 -20.97
N SER A 323 -32.36 2.57 -20.54
CA SER A 323 -32.13 1.13 -20.51
C SER A 323 -33.12 0.41 -19.60
N LEU A 324 -33.37 0.96 -18.41
CA LEU A 324 -34.28 0.39 -17.43
C LEU A 324 -35.75 0.46 -17.91
N GLU A 325 -36.19 1.60 -18.44
CA GLU A 325 -37.54 1.77 -18.99
C GLU A 325 -37.79 0.83 -20.16
N LYS A 326 -36.81 0.67 -21.07
CA LYS A 326 -36.87 -0.28 -22.17
C LYS A 326 -37.04 -1.72 -21.66
N LEU A 327 -36.20 -2.16 -20.73
CA LEU A 327 -36.28 -3.51 -20.20
C LEU A 327 -37.57 -3.77 -19.41
N ILE A 328 -38.08 -2.78 -18.69
CA ILE A 328 -39.37 -2.86 -18.00
C ILE A 328 -40.51 -3.01 -19.01
N ALA A 329 -40.46 -2.30 -20.14
CA ALA A 329 -41.47 -2.45 -21.20
C ALA A 329 -41.43 -3.85 -21.82
N GLU A 330 -40.24 -4.47 -21.93
CA GLU A 330 -40.05 -5.80 -22.51
C GLU A 330 -40.38 -6.95 -21.55
N LYS A 331 -39.94 -6.86 -20.28
CA LYS A 331 -39.98 -7.97 -19.31
C LYS A 331 -40.93 -7.76 -18.13
N GLY A 332 -41.49 -6.56 -17.98
CA GLY A 332 -42.34 -6.17 -16.84
C GLY A 332 -41.55 -5.78 -15.59
N LYS A 333 -42.20 -5.05 -14.67
CA LYS A 333 -41.55 -4.54 -13.43
C LYS A 333 -41.13 -5.64 -12.45
N ASP A 334 -41.84 -6.76 -12.45
CA ASP A 334 -41.60 -7.87 -11.51
C ASP A 334 -40.47 -8.82 -11.96
N ALA A 335 -39.85 -8.57 -13.12
CA ALA A 335 -38.72 -9.35 -13.59
C ALA A 335 -37.56 -9.27 -12.58
N LYS A 336 -37.06 -10.44 -12.17
CA LYS A 336 -35.99 -10.55 -11.19
C LYS A 336 -34.66 -10.03 -11.77
N VAL A 337 -33.91 -9.31 -10.95
CA VAL A 337 -32.59 -8.76 -11.30
C VAL A 337 -31.66 -8.91 -10.10
N GLY A 338 -30.37 -9.12 -10.35
CA GLY A 338 -29.37 -9.26 -9.30
C GLY A 338 -28.08 -9.89 -9.83
N PHE A 339 -27.06 -9.91 -8.98
CA PHE A 339 -25.79 -10.57 -9.28
C PHE A 339 -25.80 -12.04 -8.81
N PRO A 340 -25.00 -12.92 -9.44
CA PRO A 340 -24.89 -14.31 -9.00
C PRO A 340 -24.20 -14.42 -7.64
N GLU A 341 -24.63 -15.40 -6.84
CA GLU A 341 -23.92 -15.85 -5.63
C GLU A 341 -23.58 -14.72 -4.61
N THR A 342 -24.51 -13.77 -4.42
CA THR A 342 -24.43 -12.71 -3.40
C THR A 342 -25.67 -12.69 -2.52
N ASN A 343 -25.47 -12.46 -1.22
CA ASN A 343 -26.56 -12.20 -0.27
C ASN A 343 -26.85 -10.70 -0.07
N TYR A 344 -26.14 -9.84 -0.80
CA TYR A 344 -26.21 -8.38 -0.66
C TYR A 344 -26.93 -7.71 -1.83
N TYR A 345 -27.84 -8.41 -2.51
CA TYR A 345 -28.64 -7.88 -3.63
C TYR A 345 -27.77 -7.19 -4.70
N LEU A 346 -28.03 -5.91 -4.95
CA LEU A 346 -27.08 -4.97 -5.56
C LEU A 346 -26.26 -4.32 -4.44
N PRO A 347 -24.99 -4.76 -4.20
CA PRO A 347 -24.29 -4.47 -2.97
C PRO A 347 -24.06 -3.00 -2.64
N LEU A 348 -23.81 -2.14 -3.62
CA LEU A 348 -23.58 -0.71 -3.39
C LEU A 348 -24.90 -0.02 -3.00
N VAL A 349 -25.97 -0.28 -3.74
CA VAL A 349 -27.32 0.22 -3.45
C VAL A 349 -27.80 -0.25 -2.07
N ASP A 350 -27.66 -1.54 -1.76
CA ASP A 350 -28.04 -2.07 -0.43
C ASP A 350 -27.21 -1.40 0.67
N ALA A 351 -25.88 -1.42 0.54
CA ALA A 351 -24.96 -0.86 1.53
C ALA A 351 -25.25 0.61 1.86
N LEU A 352 -25.49 1.44 0.85
CA LEU A 352 -25.53 2.90 1.02
C LEU A 352 -26.94 3.46 1.13
N LEU A 353 -27.89 2.89 0.40
CA LEU A 353 -29.26 3.40 0.30
C LEU A 353 -30.25 2.58 1.12
N ASN A 354 -29.86 1.38 1.59
CA ASN A 354 -30.72 0.44 2.30
C ASN A 354 -31.96 0.05 1.46
N ILE A 355 -31.71 -0.30 0.20
CA ILE A 355 -32.72 -0.75 -0.76
C ILE A 355 -32.34 -2.15 -1.23
N GLU A 356 -33.19 -3.13 -0.89
CA GLU A 356 -33.04 -4.51 -1.35
C GLU A 356 -33.57 -4.66 -2.78
N VAL A 357 -32.72 -4.44 -3.78
CA VAL A 357 -33.12 -4.55 -5.19
C VAL A 357 -33.28 -6.02 -5.59
N LYS A 358 -34.52 -6.45 -5.85
CA LYS A 358 -34.87 -7.82 -6.27
C LYS A 358 -35.48 -7.85 -7.68
N THR A 359 -36.08 -6.75 -8.10
CA THR A 359 -36.84 -6.63 -9.34
C THR A 359 -36.46 -5.37 -10.12
N LEU A 360 -36.83 -5.32 -11.41
CA LEU A 360 -36.67 -4.09 -12.22
C LEU A 360 -37.44 -2.90 -11.63
N GLY A 361 -38.56 -3.15 -10.95
CA GLY A 361 -39.29 -2.13 -10.19
C GLY A 361 -38.47 -1.52 -9.05
N ASP A 362 -37.66 -2.33 -8.35
CA ASP A 362 -36.79 -1.85 -7.27
C ASP A 362 -35.62 -1.01 -7.82
N CYS A 363 -35.12 -1.31 -9.03
CA CYS A 363 -34.12 -0.48 -9.70
C CYS A 363 -34.61 0.96 -9.92
N LEU A 364 -35.91 1.17 -10.15
CA LEU A 364 -36.47 2.54 -10.26
C LEU A 364 -36.39 3.30 -8.94
N LEU A 365 -36.51 2.61 -7.80
CA LEU A 365 -36.35 3.22 -6.48
C LEU A 365 -34.89 3.64 -6.25
N ALA A 366 -33.94 2.78 -6.60
CA ALA A 366 -32.52 3.08 -6.52
C ALA A 366 -32.13 4.25 -7.45
N LEU A 367 -32.64 4.25 -8.69
CA LEU A 367 -32.44 5.35 -9.65
C LEU A 367 -32.98 6.68 -9.12
N ALA A 368 -34.16 6.68 -8.49
CA ALA A 368 -34.74 7.90 -7.90
C ALA A 368 -33.86 8.48 -6.76
N GLU A 369 -33.21 7.64 -5.97
CA GLU A 369 -32.24 8.10 -4.96
C GLU A 369 -30.94 8.62 -5.61
N ALA A 370 -30.45 7.98 -6.68
CA ALA A 370 -29.31 8.49 -7.45
C ALA A 370 -29.60 9.87 -8.05
N GLU A 371 -30.82 10.11 -8.55
CA GLU A 371 -31.24 11.43 -9.05
C GLU A 371 -31.27 12.51 -7.97
N LYS A 372 -31.61 12.15 -6.72
CA LYS A 372 -31.52 13.09 -5.58
C LYS A 372 -30.06 13.45 -5.30
N LEU A 373 -29.19 12.44 -5.21
CA LEU A 373 -27.76 12.64 -4.98
C LEU A 373 -27.11 13.50 -6.09
N ASN A 374 -27.48 13.28 -7.35
CA ASN A 374 -26.99 14.10 -8.47
C ASN A 374 -27.42 15.57 -8.38
N LYS A 375 -28.50 15.87 -7.64
CA LYS A 375 -28.97 17.23 -7.32
C LYS A 375 -28.45 17.73 -5.96
N ASN A 376 -27.49 17.03 -5.34
CA ASN A 376 -26.99 17.30 -3.99
C ASN A 376 -28.06 17.27 -2.90
N ILE A 377 -29.14 16.50 -3.13
CA ILE A 377 -30.20 16.26 -2.15
C ILE A 377 -29.87 14.96 -1.42
N ALA A 378 -30.00 14.98 -0.09
CA ALA A 378 -29.75 13.80 0.73
C ALA A 378 -30.68 12.63 0.33
N ALA A 379 -30.09 11.44 0.20
CA ALA A 379 -30.87 10.22 -0.02
C ALA A 379 -31.69 9.87 1.23
N LYS A 380 -32.66 8.95 1.09
CA LYS A 380 -33.49 8.47 2.20
C LYS A 380 -32.68 7.87 3.35
N SER A 381 -31.52 7.28 3.08
CA SER A 381 -30.58 6.77 4.09
C SER A 381 -29.83 7.87 4.86
N GLY A 382 -30.01 9.15 4.49
CA GLY A 382 -29.25 10.28 5.01
C GLY A 382 -27.91 10.47 4.32
N LEU A 383 -27.65 9.78 3.19
CA LEU A 383 -26.42 9.93 2.41
C LEU A 383 -26.37 11.29 1.71
N VAL A 384 -25.36 12.08 2.07
CA VAL A 384 -24.95 13.31 1.39
C VAL A 384 -23.51 13.64 1.80
N ILE A 385 -22.69 14.05 0.85
CA ILE A 385 -21.27 14.35 1.03
C ILE A 385 -21.06 15.83 0.68
N ALA A 386 -20.65 16.65 1.64
CA ALA A 386 -20.45 18.08 1.45
C ALA A 386 -19.09 18.44 0.80
N SER A 387 -18.15 17.51 0.78
CA SER A 387 -16.78 17.74 0.28
C SER A 387 -16.78 18.15 -1.20
N LEU A 388 -15.81 19.00 -1.58
CA LEU A 388 -15.64 19.55 -2.94
C LEU A 388 -16.93 20.19 -3.51
N GLY A 389 -17.69 20.90 -2.68
CA GLY A 389 -18.92 21.57 -3.12
C GLY A 389 -20.05 20.60 -3.49
N GLY A 390 -20.00 19.36 -2.99
CA GLY A 390 -21.02 18.33 -3.23
C GLY A 390 -20.82 17.49 -4.48
N ILE A 391 -19.82 17.76 -5.31
CA ILE A 391 -19.59 17.04 -6.57
C ILE A 391 -19.44 15.51 -6.38
N LEU A 392 -18.96 15.07 -5.22
CA LEU A 392 -18.84 13.66 -4.88
C LEU A 392 -20.21 12.94 -4.81
N ASN A 393 -21.32 13.64 -4.53
CA ASN A 393 -22.65 13.05 -4.59
C ASN A 393 -23.01 12.62 -6.02
N LYS A 394 -22.57 13.40 -7.02
CA LYS A 394 -22.74 13.02 -8.43
C LYS A 394 -21.95 11.76 -8.75
N GLY A 395 -20.72 11.65 -8.24
CA GLY A 395 -19.92 10.43 -8.39
C GLY A 395 -20.58 9.21 -7.77
N VAL A 396 -21.17 9.33 -6.57
CA VAL A 396 -21.94 8.22 -5.96
C VAL A 396 -23.18 7.88 -6.78
N ALA A 397 -23.90 8.87 -7.31
CA ALA A 397 -25.03 8.64 -8.21
C ALA A 397 -24.59 7.88 -9.47
N THR A 398 -23.44 8.22 -10.05
CA THR A 398 -22.85 7.49 -11.18
C THR A 398 -22.59 6.03 -10.84
N LEU A 399 -21.99 5.73 -9.69
CA LEU A 399 -21.73 4.34 -9.29
C LEU A 399 -23.04 3.55 -9.07
N VAL A 400 -24.10 4.18 -8.54
CA VAL A 400 -25.43 3.54 -8.45
C VAL A 400 -25.99 3.22 -9.83
N CYS A 401 -25.87 4.16 -10.78
CA CYS A 401 -26.26 3.95 -12.17
C CYS A 401 -25.46 2.81 -12.84
N GLU A 402 -24.15 2.78 -12.64
CA GLU A 402 -23.28 1.70 -13.14
C GLU A 402 -23.67 0.35 -12.55
N GLU A 403 -23.99 0.27 -11.26
CA GLU A 403 -24.43 -0.99 -10.64
C GLU A 403 -25.76 -1.48 -11.23
N ILE A 404 -26.72 -0.56 -11.44
CA ILE A 404 -27.99 -0.88 -12.10
C ILE A 404 -27.71 -1.40 -13.52
N LEU A 405 -26.95 -0.66 -14.32
CA LEU A 405 -26.62 -1.03 -15.70
C LEU A 405 -25.92 -2.41 -15.77
N ALA A 406 -24.94 -2.67 -14.91
CA ALA A 406 -24.28 -3.96 -14.84
C ALA A 406 -25.26 -5.09 -14.49
N ALA A 407 -26.19 -4.86 -13.57
CA ALA A 407 -27.22 -5.83 -13.24
C ALA A 407 -28.21 -6.09 -14.40
N LEU A 408 -28.49 -5.06 -15.23
CA LEU A 408 -29.28 -5.23 -16.46
C LEU A 408 -28.54 -6.06 -17.50
N GLU A 409 -27.23 -5.89 -17.66
CA GLU A 409 -26.42 -6.71 -18.57
C GLU A 409 -26.35 -8.17 -18.12
N VAL A 410 -26.24 -8.42 -16.81
CA VAL A 410 -26.34 -9.77 -16.24
C VAL A 410 -27.72 -10.39 -16.53
N LEU A 411 -28.81 -9.64 -16.36
CA LEU A 411 -30.17 -10.11 -16.66
C LEU A 411 -30.36 -10.46 -18.15
N ASN A 412 -29.64 -9.79 -19.05
CA ASN A 412 -29.67 -10.07 -20.48
C ASN A 412 -28.68 -11.16 -20.91
N ASN A 413 -27.93 -11.75 -19.98
CA ASN A 413 -26.83 -12.70 -20.25
C ASN A 413 -25.72 -12.11 -21.13
N ASN A 414 -25.51 -10.80 -21.06
CA ASN A 414 -24.44 -10.08 -21.76
C ASN A 414 -23.19 -9.91 -20.89
N HIS A 415 -23.24 -10.27 -19.59
CA HIS A 415 -22.11 -10.16 -18.68
C HIS A 415 -22.00 -11.39 -17.76
N PRO A 416 -20.80 -11.94 -17.51
CA PRO A 416 -19.50 -11.53 -18.06
C PRO A 416 -19.24 -11.97 -19.49
N ASN A 417 -18.47 -11.15 -20.21
CA ASN A 417 -17.92 -11.51 -21.51
C ASN A 417 -16.97 -12.71 -21.38
N GLN A 418 -16.86 -13.52 -22.44
CA GLN A 418 -16.07 -14.75 -22.43
C GLN A 418 -14.62 -14.47 -22.02
N GLY A 419 -14.13 -15.19 -21.01
CA GLY A 419 -12.78 -15.03 -20.47
C GLY A 419 -12.64 -13.94 -19.40
N PHE A 420 -13.72 -13.28 -19.00
CA PHE A 420 -13.75 -12.35 -17.87
C PHE A 420 -14.51 -12.93 -16.68
N THR A 421 -14.18 -12.42 -15.49
CA THR A 421 -14.76 -12.87 -14.21
C THR A 421 -16.11 -12.20 -13.94
N GLY A 422 -16.27 -10.93 -14.33
CA GLY A 422 -17.42 -10.11 -13.97
C GLY A 422 -17.56 -9.90 -12.47
N PHE A 423 -18.80 -10.03 -11.99
CA PHE A 423 -19.11 -9.88 -10.57
C PHE A 423 -18.36 -10.93 -9.74
N ILE A 424 -17.58 -10.47 -8.75
CA ILE A 424 -16.88 -11.36 -7.80
C ILE A 424 -17.89 -11.85 -6.75
N PRO A 425 -18.17 -13.16 -6.64
CA PRO A 425 -19.12 -13.71 -5.67
C PRO A 425 -18.69 -13.64 -4.20
N ASP A 426 -19.65 -13.83 -3.27
CA ASP A 426 -19.42 -13.69 -1.82
C ASP A 426 -18.50 -14.79 -1.23
N ASN A 427 -18.42 -15.97 -1.84
CA ASN A 427 -17.48 -17.02 -1.44
C ASN A 427 -16.02 -16.61 -1.74
N ILE A 428 -15.77 -15.98 -2.89
CA ILE A 428 -14.46 -15.45 -3.29
C ILE A 428 -14.09 -14.26 -2.41
N LEU A 429 -15.03 -13.34 -2.15
CA LEU A 429 -14.82 -12.25 -1.20
C LEU A 429 -14.36 -12.77 0.17
N ARG A 430 -14.98 -13.86 0.67
CA ARG A 430 -14.62 -14.53 1.93
C ARG A 430 -13.21 -15.10 1.93
N SER A 431 -12.82 -15.76 0.84
CA SER A 431 -11.46 -16.27 0.68
C SER A 431 -10.42 -15.14 0.67
N LEU A 432 -10.63 -14.09 -0.12
CA LEU A 432 -9.70 -12.96 -0.23
C LEU A 432 -9.62 -12.12 1.05
N GLY A 433 -10.74 -11.92 1.75
CA GLY A 433 -10.76 -11.09 2.95
C GLY A 433 -9.94 -11.67 4.11
N ILE A 434 -9.81 -12.99 4.21
CA ILE A 434 -8.88 -13.62 5.17
C ILE A 434 -7.44 -13.19 4.88
N GLN A 435 -7.05 -13.19 3.60
CA GLN A 435 -5.71 -12.81 3.15
C GLN A 435 -5.43 -11.30 3.34
N LEU A 436 -6.47 -10.46 3.26
CA LEU A 436 -6.38 -9.04 3.60
C LEU A 436 -6.18 -8.81 5.11
N VAL A 437 -6.77 -9.65 5.96
CA VAL A 437 -6.68 -9.53 7.42
C VAL A 437 -5.36 -10.09 7.96
N ASP A 438 -4.88 -11.22 7.44
CA ASP A 438 -3.61 -11.82 7.84
C ASP A 438 -2.38 -11.14 7.20
N GLY A 439 -2.60 -10.27 6.22
CA GLY A 439 -1.58 -9.41 5.62
C GLY A 439 -0.88 -9.98 4.40
N ARG A 440 -1.30 -11.14 3.89
CA ARG A 440 -0.83 -11.69 2.59
C ARG A 440 -1.19 -10.78 1.42
N ILE A 441 -2.40 -10.20 1.44
CA ILE A 441 -2.77 -9.13 0.51
C ILE A 441 -2.46 -7.80 1.17
N ALA A 442 -1.45 -7.10 0.66
CA ALA A 442 -1.08 -5.77 1.13
C ALA A 442 -1.98 -4.66 0.54
N GLY A 443 -2.54 -4.88 -0.66
CA GLY A 443 -3.29 -3.86 -1.38
C GLY A 443 -4.13 -4.40 -2.53
N ILE A 444 -4.99 -3.54 -3.09
CA ILE A 444 -5.78 -3.82 -4.30
C ILE A 444 -5.57 -2.68 -5.30
N ALA A 445 -5.14 -3.00 -6.51
CA ALA A 445 -5.01 -2.10 -7.64
C ALA A 445 -6.20 -2.30 -8.59
N VAL A 446 -7.08 -1.30 -8.73
CA VAL A 446 -8.12 -1.30 -9.75
C VAL A 446 -7.55 -0.64 -11.00
N ILE A 447 -7.14 -1.43 -11.98
CA ILE A 447 -6.49 -0.95 -13.20
C ILE A 447 -7.55 -0.76 -14.29
N LEU A 448 -7.69 0.48 -14.74
CA LEU A 448 -8.63 0.89 -15.77
C LEU A 448 -7.88 1.25 -17.06
N GLY A 449 -8.08 0.47 -18.11
CA GLY A 449 -7.44 0.65 -19.42
C GLY A 449 -6.11 -0.11 -19.59
N PRO A 450 -5.64 -0.26 -20.84
CA PRO A 450 -4.37 -0.91 -21.15
C PRO A 450 -3.16 -0.04 -20.76
N ALA A 451 -2.03 -0.68 -20.47
CA ALA A 451 -0.75 0.01 -20.34
C ALA A 451 -0.27 0.53 -21.70
N LYS A 452 0.76 1.40 -21.68
CA LYS A 452 1.39 1.92 -22.90
C LYS A 452 1.89 0.85 -23.89
N ASP A 453 2.32 -0.32 -23.39
CA ASP A 453 2.83 -1.46 -24.16
C ASP A 453 2.78 -2.75 -23.33
N GLU A 454 2.97 -3.91 -23.96
CA GLU A 454 2.90 -5.23 -23.33
C GLU A 454 3.99 -5.44 -22.27
N GLU A 455 5.21 -4.93 -22.51
CA GLU A 455 6.33 -5.05 -21.58
C GLU A 455 6.04 -4.27 -20.28
N ALA A 456 5.50 -3.06 -20.40
CA ALA A 456 5.07 -2.25 -19.26
C ALA A 456 3.91 -2.89 -18.50
N ALA A 457 2.94 -3.52 -19.20
CA ALA A 457 1.85 -4.25 -18.56
C ALA A 457 2.37 -5.39 -17.68
N VAL A 458 3.25 -6.23 -18.23
CA VAL A 458 3.88 -7.35 -17.51
C VAL A 458 4.69 -6.82 -16.32
N LYS A 459 5.55 -5.83 -16.54
CA LYS A 459 6.38 -5.26 -15.46
C LYS A 459 5.52 -4.74 -14.31
N LEU A 460 4.44 -4.02 -14.63
CA LEU A 460 3.57 -3.41 -13.64
C LEU A 460 2.81 -4.45 -12.81
N VAL A 461 2.22 -5.46 -13.46
CA VAL A 461 1.47 -6.50 -12.74
C VAL A 461 2.38 -7.38 -11.89
N ARG A 462 3.58 -7.73 -12.40
CA ARG A 462 4.57 -8.49 -11.62
C ARG A 462 5.04 -7.72 -10.41
N ASP A 463 5.28 -6.42 -10.57
CA ASP A 463 5.72 -5.58 -9.45
C ASP A 463 4.63 -5.41 -8.38
N PHE A 464 3.34 -5.40 -8.75
CA PHE A 464 2.25 -5.51 -7.79
C PHE A 464 2.18 -6.88 -7.10
N GLN A 465 2.29 -7.98 -7.85
CA GLN A 465 2.30 -9.33 -7.28
C GLN A 465 3.42 -9.53 -6.24
N THR A 466 4.65 -9.08 -6.54
CA THR A 466 5.77 -9.17 -5.58
C THR A 466 5.53 -8.43 -4.27
N LYS A 467 4.64 -7.44 -4.29
CA LYS A 467 4.26 -6.64 -3.13
C LYS A 467 2.96 -7.11 -2.49
N GLY A 468 2.42 -8.25 -2.91
CA GLY A 468 1.15 -8.80 -2.43
C GLY A 468 -0.06 -7.93 -2.79
N ILE A 469 -0.03 -7.22 -3.92
CA ILE A 469 -1.13 -6.35 -4.37
C ILE A 469 -1.94 -7.07 -5.45
N VAL A 470 -3.25 -7.23 -5.21
CA VAL A 470 -4.19 -7.84 -6.17
C VAL A 470 -4.55 -6.84 -7.25
N SER A 471 -4.43 -7.22 -8.51
CA SER A 471 -4.81 -6.40 -9.67
C SER A 471 -6.19 -6.79 -10.18
N LEU A 472 -7.14 -5.86 -10.15
CA LEU A 472 -8.47 -5.99 -10.76
C LEU A 472 -8.48 -5.20 -12.07
N LEU A 473 -8.69 -5.87 -13.20
CA LEU A 473 -8.52 -5.29 -14.53
C LEU A 473 -9.88 -4.99 -15.18
N ALA A 474 -10.09 -3.76 -15.66
CA ALA A 474 -11.28 -3.40 -16.43
C ALA A 474 -10.96 -2.40 -17.54
N GLY A 475 -11.82 -2.34 -18.56
CA GLY A 475 -11.75 -1.33 -19.62
C GLY A 475 -10.80 -1.66 -20.79
N SER A 476 -11.04 -0.97 -21.90
CA SER A 476 -10.29 -1.08 -23.14
C SER A 476 -10.14 0.27 -23.84
N ILE A 477 -9.13 0.37 -24.70
CA ILE A 477 -8.94 1.50 -25.62
C ILE A 477 -8.81 0.90 -27.02
N GLU A 478 -9.71 1.28 -27.93
CA GLU A 478 -9.74 0.75 -29.31
C GLU A 478 -9.73 -0.81 -29.36
N GLY A 479 -10.44 -1.45 -28.43
CA GLY A 479 -10.51 -2.91 -28.30
C GLY A 479 -9.29 -3.58 -27.64
N LYS A 480 -8.26 -2.82 -27.26
CA LYS A 480 -7.11 -3.34 -26.51
C LYS A 480 -7.36 -3.27 -25.01
N THR A 481 -7.22 -4.40 -24.31
CA THR A 481 -7.37 -4.52 -22.85
C THR A 481 -6.02 -4.80 -22.19
N PHE A 482 -5.89 -4.44 -20.90
CA PHE A 482 -4.73 -4.85 -20.09
C PHE A 482 -4.60 -6.39 -20.03
N LYS A 483 -5.74 -7.09 -19.96
CA LYS A 483 -5.83 -8.55 -20.06
C LYS A 483 -5.14 -9.09 -21.31
N ALA A 484 -5.49 -8.57 -22.49
CA ALA A 484 -4.92 -9.02 -23.76
C ALA A 484 -3.41 -8.79 -23.85
N GLN A 485 -2.91 -7.68 -23.29
CA GLN A 485 -1.48 -7.41 -23.20
C GLN A 485 -0.76 -8.49 -22.38
N LEU A 486 -1.30 -8.87 -21.22
CA LEU A 486 -0.75 -9.92 -20.37
C LEU A 486 -0.80 -11.32 -21.04
N GLU A 487 -1.94 -11.68 -21.63
CA GLU A 487 -2.11 -12.98 -22.29
C GLU A 487 -1.14 -13.15 -23.48
N SER A 488 -0.90 -12.07 -24.24
CA SER A 488 0.07 -12.09 -25.35
C SER A 488 1.50 -12.44 -24.91
N GLN A 489 1.82 -12.21 -23.65
CA GLN A 489 3.11 -12.51 -23.03
C GLN A 489 3.09 -13.80 -22.21
N GLY A 490 2.00 -14.58 -22.28
CA GLY A 490 1.87 -15.84 -21.57
C GLY A 490 1.75 -15.72 -20.05
N VAL A 491 1.28 -14.56 -19.54
CA VAL A 491 1.01 -14.38 -18.11
C VAL A 491 -0.28 -15.10 -17.73
N GLU A 492 -0.20 -15.99 -16.74
CA GLU A 492 -1.38 -16.65 -16.18
C GLU A 492 -2.20 -15.65 -15.36
N LEU A 493 -3.50 -15.61 -15.65
CA LEU A 493 -4.50 -14.77 -14.98
C LEU A 493 -5.34 -15.64 -14.04
N GLY A 494 -5.97 -15.02 -13.05
CA GLY A 494 -6.82 -15.71 -12.09
C GLY A 494 -6.71 -15.12 -10.70
N LEU A 495 -7.66 -15.51 -9.84
CA LEU A 495 -7.72 -15.09 -8.45
C LEU A 495 -6.49 -15.58 -7.67
N GLU A 496 -6.12 -16.83 -7.92
CA GLU A 496 -4.95 -17.53 -7.37
C GLU A 496 -3.63 -16.83 -7.70
N ASN A 497 -3.59 -16.14 -8.85
CA ASN A 497 -2.44 -15.38 -9.32
C ASN A 497 -2.54 -13.89 -8.95
N TYR A 498 -3.57 -13.45 -8.24
CA TYR A 498 -3.80 -12.03 -7.90
C TYR A 498 -4.00 -11.12 -9.13
N ILE A 499 -4.44 -11.67 -10.27
CA ILE A 499 -4.71 -10.91 -11.50
C ILE A 499 -6.12 -11.26 -11.99
N VAL A 500 -7.11 -10.43 -11.67
CA VAL A 500 -8.53 -10.72 -11.90
C VAL A 500 -9.08 -9.84 -13.02
N PRO A 501 -9.37 -10.38 -14.21
CA PRO A 501 -10.01 -9.62 -15.27
C PRO A 501 -11.52 -9.50 -15.00
N LEU A 502 -12.01 -8.29 -14.72
CA LEU A 502 -13.42 -8.01 -14.42
C LEU A 502 -14.27 -7.88 -15.69
N GLY A 503 -13.80 -7.15 -16.68
CA GLY A 503 -14.51 -6.98 -17.96
C GLY A 503 -13.72 -6.15 -18.98
N GLU A 504 -14.15 -6.14 -20.23
CA GLU A 504 -13.50 -5.37 -21.31
C GLU A 504 -13.93 -3.90 -21.37
N ASP A 505 -15.07 -3.60 -20.75
CA ASP A 505 -15.66 -2.27 -20.63
C ASP A 505 -15.31 -1.61 -19.29
N TYR A 506 -15.47 -0.28 -19.23
CA TYR A 506 -15.25 0.47 -18.00
C TYR A 506 -16.39 0.33 -16.99
N LEU A 507 -17.59 -0.09 -17.43
CA LEU A 507 -18.73 -0.36 -16.54
C LEU A 507 -18.37 -1.46 -15.52
N SER A 508 -17.56 -2.43 -15.94
CA SER A 508 -17.07 -3.54 -15.12
C SER A 508 -16.18 -3.10 -13.95
N ALA A 509 -15.73 -1.84 -13.91
CA ALA A 509 -15.08 -1.25 -12.74
C ALA A 509 -16.01 -1.29 -11.50
N ILE A 510 -17.33 -1.28 -11.69
CA ILE A 510 -18.30 -1.36 -10.60
C ILE A 510 -18.11 -2.61 -9.74
N TYR A 511 -17.68 -3.74 -10.32
CA TYR A 511 -17.45 -4.97 -9.58
C TYR A 511 -16.34 -4.85 -8.53
N ALA A 512 -15.35 -3.97 -8.76
CA ALA A 512 -14.35 -3.64 -7.74
C ALA A 512 -14.96 -2.85 -6.58
N VAL A 513 -15.90 -1.94 -6.87
CA VAL A 513 -16.66 -1.21 -5.84
C VAL A 513 -17.57 -2.17 -5.08
N ASN A 514 -18.30 -3.06 -5.77
CA ASN A 514 -19.12 -4.10 -5.16
C ASN A 514 -18.31 -4.96 -4.20
N PHE A 515 -17.09 -5.34 -4.59
CA PHE A 515 -16.16 -6.07 -3.74
C PHE A 515 -15.80 -5.26 -2.48
N ALA A 516 -15.44 -3.98 -2.64
CA ALA A 516 -15.05 -3.10 -1.53
C ALA A 516 -16.19 -2.82 -0.54
N VAL A 517 -17.43 -2.59 -1.00
CA VAL A 517 -18.57 -2.25 -0.14
C VAL A 517 -19.14 -3.44 0.62
N ARG A 518 -18.92 -4.67 0.14
CA ARG A 518 -19.31 -5.87 0.89
C ARG A 518 -18.36 -6.17 2.05
N ALA A 519 -17.09 -5.80 1.97
CA ALA A 519 -16.13 -6.00 3.06
C ALA A 519 -16.61 -5.46 4.44
N PRO A 520 -17.09 -4.21 4.58
CA PRO A 520 -17.64 -3.73 5.86
C PRO A 520 -18.92 -4.46 6.31
N LEU A 521 -19.73 -4.96 5.39
CA LEU A 521 -20.94 -5.73 5.72
C LEU A 521 -20.59 -7.14 6.21
N THR A 522 -19.61 -7.77 5.57
CA THR A 522 -19.19 -9.14 5.88
C THR A 522 -18.25 -9.21 7.10
N TYR A 523 -17.24 -8.33 7.18
CA TYR A 523 -16.21 -8.37 8.21
C TYR A 523 -16.36 -7.29 9.28
N GLY A 524 -16.86 -6.11 8.88
CA GLY A 524 -17.06 -4.99 9.80
C GLY A 524 -18.33 -5.09 10.64
N GLY A 525 -19.26 -5.99 10.28
CA GLY A 525 -20.57 -6.14 10.93
C GLY A 525 -21.45 -4.90 10.78
N HIS A 526 -21.18 -4.05 9.79
CA HIS A 526 -22.00 -2.86 9.51
C HIS A 526 -23.33 -3.26 8.88
N LYS A 527 -24.38 -2.47 9.14
CA LYS A 527 -25.71 -2.71 8.56
C LYS A 527 -25.93 -1.85 7.31
N PRO A 528 -26.70 -2.32 6.32
CA PRO A 528 -27.19 -1.52 5.20
C PRO A 528 -27.76 -0.15 5.65
N GLY A 529 -27.47 0.90 4.88
CA GLY A 529 -27.85 2.29 5.17
C GLY A 529 -26.93 3.05 6.13
N GLN A 530 -25.98 2.38 6.80
CA GLN A 530 -24.97 3.04 7.63
C GLN A 530 -23.82 3.61 6.80
N TRP A 531 -24.15 4.39 5.77
CA TRP A 531 -23.21 4.81 4.71
C TRP A 531 -21.93 5.44 5.25
N GLY A 532 -22.00 6.29 6.28
CA GLY A 532 -20.83 6.96 6.85
C GLY A 532 -19.84 5.98 7.46
N LYS A 533 -20.35 4.99 8.21
CA LYS A 533 -19.52 3.92 8.81
C LYS A 533 -18.92 3.01 7.74
N ILE A 534 -19.69 2.71 6.69
CA ILE A 534 -19.24 1.91 5.55
C ILE A 534 -18.12 2.62 4.79
N ALA A 535 -18.29 3.90 4.48
CA ALA A 535 -17.27 4.71 3.82
C ALA A 535 -16.01 4.86 4.68
N ASP A 536 -16.15 5.08 5.99
CA ASP A 536 -15.02 5.13 6.92
C ASP A 536 -14.28 3.78 7.01
N TYR A 537 -15.00 2.66 6.99
CA TYR A 537 -14.38 1.34 6.96
C TYR A 537 -13.58 1.14 5.67
N ILE A 538 -14.15 1.45 4.51
CA ILE A 538 -13.45 1.34 3.22
C ILE A 538 -12.18 2.20 3.22
N ARG A 539 -12.31 3.48 3.61
CA ARG A 539 -11.19 4.44 3.68
C ARG A 539 -10.05 3.93 4.56
N ASN A 540 -10.36 3.30 5.69
CA ASN A 540 -9.36 2.95 6.70
C ASN A 540 -8.88 1.49 6.67
N ARG A 541 -9.68 0.56 6.13
CA ARG A 541 -9.42 -0.89 6.21
C ARG A 541 -9.28 -1.56 4.85
N VAL A 542 -9.80 -0.98 3.76
CA VAL A 542 -9.68 -1.56 2.42
C VAL A 542 -8.54 -0.87 1.67
N PRO A 543 -7.34 -1.48 1.55
CA PRO A 543 -6.15 -0.85 0.96
C PRO A 543 -6.21 -0.81 -0.58
N ALA A 544 -7.28 -0.24 -1.14
CA ALA A 544 -7.52 -0.15 -2.57
C ALA A 544 -7.20 1.24 -3.14
N PHE A 545 -6.76 1.30 -4.40
CA PHE A 545 -6.57 2.51 -5.20
C PHE A 545 -6.96 2.24 -6.66
N VAL A 546 -7.21 3.31 -7.41
CA VAL A 546 -7.49 3.24 -8.86
C VAL A 546 -6.23 3.64 -9.62
N LEU A 547 -5.86 2.85 -10.62
CA LEU A 547 -4.82 3.16 -11.59
C LEU A 547 -5.47 3.33 -12.97
N LEU A 548 -5.62 4.56 -13.43
CA LEU A 548 -6.24 4.91 -14.70
C LEU A 548 -5.16 5.10 -15.77
N LEU A 549 -5.20 4.31 -16.85
CA LEU A 549 -4.17 4.28 -17.88
C LEU A 549 -4.72 4.67 -19.26
N GLY A 550 -3.98 5.51 -19.98
CA GLY A 550 -4.11 5.72 -21.43
C GLY A 550 -5.32 6.55 -21.92
N HIS A 551 -6.46 6.55 -21.24
CA HIS A 551 -7.63 7.33 -21.64
C HIS A 551 -8.48 7.81 -20.46
N VAL A 552 -9.13 8.96 -20.65
CA VAL A 552 -10.15 9.48 -19.73
C VAL A 552 -11.24 10.22 -20.51
N ASP A 553 -12.49 9.95 -20.16
CA ASP A 553 -13.67 10.65 -20.66
C ASP A 553 -14.53 11.19 -19.50
N GLU A 554 -15.64 11.84 -19.84
CA GLU A 554 -16.57 12.44 -18.87
C GLU A 554 -17.18 11.41 -17.92
N VAL A 555 -17.45 10.19 -18.40
CA VAL A 555 -18.00 9.10 -17.60
C VAL A 555 -16.96 8.63 -16.60
N LEU A 556 -15.74 8.36 -17.04
CA LEU A 556 -14.63 7.96 -16.18
C LEU A 556 -14.28 9.01 -15.12
N VAL A 557 -14.41 10.30 -15.44
CA VAL A 557 -14.30 11.36 -14.43
C VAL A 557 -15.39 11.21 -13.38
N ALA A 558 -16.65 10.97 -13.77
CA ALA A 558 -17.75 10.76 -12.83
C ALA A 558 -17.59 9.48 -11.99
N THR A 559 -17.17 8.37 -12.59
CA THR A 559 -16.82 7.11 -11.90
C THR A 559 -15.70 7.34 -10.88
N GLY A 560 -14.65 8.08 -11.28
CA GLY A 560 -13.53 8.46 -10.43
C GLY A 560 -13.96 9.30 -9.21
N LEU A 561 -14.87 10.25 -9.39
CA LEU A 561 -15.48 11.00 -8.27
C LEU A 561 -16.19 10.06 -7.28
N GLY A 562 -16.83 9.00 -7.77
CA GLY A 562 -17.39 7.94 -6.95
C GLY A 562 -16.33 7.20 -6.11
N ALA A 563 -15.20 6.83 -6.72
CA ALA A 563 -14.07 6.22 -5.99
C ALA A 563 -13.51 7.16 -4.91
N LEU A 564 -13.36 8.45 -5.22
CA LEU A 564 -12.92 9.48 -4.28
C LEU A 564 -13.90 9.65 -3.11
N ALA A 565 -15.19 9.47 -3.31
CA ALA A 565 -16.20 9.51 -2.24
C ALA A 565 -15.93 8.46 -1.14
N PHE A 566 -15.38 7.30 -1.50
CA PHE A 566 -14.98 6.23 -0.57
C PHE A 566 -13.52 6.33 -0.11
N GLY A 567 -12.82 7.40 -0.47
CA GLY A 567 -11.42 7.63 -0.08
C GLY A 567 -10.41 6.78 -0.83
N LEU A 568 -10.77 6.30 -2.02
CA LEU A 568 -9.89 5.55 -2.90
C LEU A 568 -9.18 6.53 -3.84
N PRO A 569 -7.86 6.74 -3.70
CA PRO A 569 -7.12 7.68 -4.54
C PRO A 569 -6.98 7.15 -5.96
N ILE A 570 -6.82 8.08 -6.89
CA ILE A 570 -6.63 7.82 -8.32
C ILE A 570 -5.20 8.20 -8.71
N ILE A 571 -4.52 7.27 -9.36
CA ILE A 571 -3.20 7.46 -9.95
C ILE A 571 -3.36 7.28 -11.46
N THR A 572 -2.73 8.13 -12.26
CA THR A 572 -2.83 8.03 -13.72
C THR A 572 -1.52 8.39 -14.44
N ASP A 573 -1.32 7.82 -15.62
CA ASP A 573 -0.24 8.19 -16.55
C ASP A 573 -0.61 9.36 -17.47
N LEU A 574 -1.85 9.83 -17.38
CA LEU A 574 -2.36 10.94 -18.17
C LEU A 574 -2.00 12.30 -17.58
N GLU A 575 -1.85 13.28 -18.46
CA GLU A 575 -1.69 14.67 -18.06
C GLU A 575 -3.04 15.27 -17.69
N VAL A 576 -3.37 15.14 -16.41
CA VAL A 576 -4.60 15.66 -15.81
C VAL A 576 -4.27 16.59 -14.64
N PRO A 577 -5.19 17.47 -14.24
CA PRO A 577 -5.02 18.24 -13.01
C PRO A 577 -4.88 17.31 -11.80
N GLN A 578 -3.92 17.59 -10.92
CA GLN A 578 -3.69 16.80 -9.71
C GLN A 578 -4.49 17.37 -8.54
N LEU A 579 -5.13 16.50 -7.76
CA LEU A 579 -5.90 16.86 -6.58
C LEU A 579 -5.15 16.42 -5.32
N GLY A 580 -4.86 17.38 -4.44
CA GLY A 580 -4.25 17.11 -3.13
C GLY A 580 -5.17 16.32 -2.20
N LYS A 581 -4.89 16.35 -0.90
CA LYS A 581 -5.76 15.69 0.08
C LYS A 581 -7.13 16.37 0.15
N ILE A 582 -8.19 15.56 0.15
CA ILE A 582 -9.57 16.00 0.38
C ILE A 582 -10.14 15.30 1.62
N ASP A 583 -11.32 15.72 2.08
CA ASP A 583 -11.91 15.22 3.34
C ASP A 583 -12.12 13.69 3.34
N THR A 584 -12.36 13.13 2.16
CA THR A 584 -12.63 11.69 2.00
C THR A 584 -11.35 10.87 1.82
N THR A 585 -10.19 11.45 1.52
CA THR A 585 -8.94 10.72 1.29
C THR A 585 -7.95 10.87 2.45
N ARG A 586 -7.06 9.88 2.62
CA ARG A 586 -6.02 9.93 3.66
C ARG A 586 -4.86 10.84 3.28
N TYR A 587 -4.46 10.79 2.02
CA TYR A 587 -3.38 11.55 1.39
C TYR A 587 -3.93 12.20 0.11
N GLU A 588 -3.10 12.37 -0.94
CA GLU A 588 -3.51 12.93 -2.21
C GLU A 588 -4.65 12.13 -2.87
N ALA A 589 -5.59 12.84 -3.51
CA ALA A 589 -6.78 12.25 -4.12
C ALA A 589 -6.57 11.85 -5.58
N LEU A 590 -5.90 12.69 -6.37
CA LEU A 590 -5.61 12.43 -7.78
C LEU A 590 -4.17 12.85 -8.08
N VAL A 591 -3.35 11.91 -8.53
CA VAL A 591 -1.93 12.15 -8.83
C VAL A 591 -1.56 11.63 -10.21
N THR A 592 -0.65 12.34 -10.88
CA THR A 592 -0.09 11.93 -12.16
C THR A 592 1.31 11.38 -11.96
N GLU A 593 1.60 10.24 -12.58
CA GLU A 593 2.94 9.66 -12.70
C GLU A 593 3.09 9.04 -14.08
N LYS A 594 3.94 9.65 -14.92
CA LYS A 594 4.15 9.24 -16.31
C LYS A 594 5.24 8.16 -16.44
N ASP A 595 6.11 8.05 -15.44
CA ASP A 595 7.16 7.05 -15.42
C ASP A 595 6.64 5.73 -14.84
N TYR A 596 6.41 4.76 -15.72
CA TYR A 596 5.97 3.41 -15.36
C TYR A 596 6.91 2.70 -14.39
N SER A 597 8.19 3.11 -14.29
CA SER A 597 9.11 2.56 -13.28
C SER A 597 8.81 3.05 -11.86
N ASN A 598 8.18 4.22 -11.72
CA ASN A 598 7.80 4.81 -10.44
C ASN A 598 6.32 4.62 -10.10
N LEU A 599 5.50 4.18 -11.06
CA LEU A 599 4.04 4.11 -10.94
C LEU A 599 3.57 3.27 -9.75
N VAL A 600 4.14 2.07 -9.56
CA VAL A 600 3.79 1.19 -8.43
C VAL A 600 4.16 1.83 -7.09
N SER A 601 5.37 2.40 -6.99
CA SER A 601 5.81 3.12 -5.80
C SER A 601 4.89 4.30 -5.49
N LYS A 602 4.47 5.04 -6.52
CA LYS A 602 3.53 6.16 -6.38
C LYS A 602 2.17 5.68 -5.87
N CYS A 603 1.62 4.61 -6.41
CA CYS A 603 0.35 4.02 -5.95
C CYS A 603 0.40 3.65 -4.45
N ILE A 604 1.48 2.98 -4.03
CA ILE A 604 1.68 2.55 -2.65
C ILE A 604 1.76 3.75 -1.69
N LEU A 605 2.54 4.77 -2.06
CA LEU A 605 2.71 5.98 -1.24
C LEU A 605 1.40 6.76 -1.13
N THR A 606 0.73 7.00 -2.26
CA THR A 606 -0.53 7.77 -2.30
C THR A 606 -1.63 7.09 -1.49
N ARG A 607 -1.72 5.74 -1.51
CA ARG A 607 -2.72 5.02 -0.70
C ARG A 607 -2.30 4.86 0.76
N GLY A 608 -1.00 4.88 1.05
CA GLY A 608 -0.41 4.55 2.34
C GLY A 608 -0.38 3.04 2.62
N ILE A 609 -0.14 2.23 1.59
CA ILE A 609 -0.03 0.78 1.71
C ILE A 609 1.30 0.43 2.39
N LYS A 610 1.24 -0.42 3.41
CA LYS A 610 2.44 -0.96 4.05
C LYS A 610 2.76 -2.31 3.44
N VAL A 611 3.81 -2.38 2.65
CA VAL A 611 4.30 -3.64 2.08
C VAL A 611 5.31 -4.23 3.05
N LYS A 612 5.03 -5.43 3.57
CA LYS A 612 6.04 -6.27 4.23
C LYS A 612 6.77 -7.03 3.14
N LEU A 613 7.97 -6.60 2.78
CA LEU A 613 8.85 -7.36 1.90
C LEU A 613 9.71 -8.27 2.78
N ALA A 614 9.37 -9.55 2.85
CA ALA A 614 10.31 -10.60 3.20
C ALA A 614 11.46 -10.50 2.20
N LYS A 615 12.64 -10.05 2.63
CA LYS A 615 13.79 -9.92 1.72
C LYS A 615 14.43 -11.29 1.52
N VAL A 616 13.82 -12.10 0.67
CA VAL A 616 14.35 -13.41 0.27
C VAL A 616 15.30 -13.20 -0.91
N ASP A 617 16.59 -13.50 -0.71
CA ASP A 617 17.64 -13.26 -1.70
C ASP A 617 17.66 -14.34 -2.79
N VAL A 618 16.68 -14.25 -3.70
CA VAL A 618 16.51 -15.17 -4.82
C VAL A 618 16.39 -14.42 -6.16
N PRO A 619 16.84 -15.04 -7.26
CA PRO A 619 16.91 -14.39 -8.57
C PRO A 619 15.57 -14.32 -9.31
N VAL A 620 14.48 -14.74 -8.68
CA VAL A 620 13.13 -14.73 -9.24
C VAL A 620 12.20 -13.92 -8.33
N PRO A 621 11.11 -13.35 -8.88
CA PRO A 621 10.04 -12.79 -8.08
C PRO A 621 9.56 -13.77 -7.00
N TYR A 622 9.34 -13.27 -5.78
CA TYR A 622 8.96 -14.07 -4.63
C TYR A 622 7.78 -13.43 -3.89
N ALA A 623 6.63 -14.11 -3.87
CA ALA A 623 5.41 -13.68 -3.18
C ALA A 623 4.36 -14.79 -3.12
N ALA A 624 3.41 -14.68 -2.18
CA ALA A 624 2.28 -15.60 -2.07
C ALA A 624 1.42 -15.69 -3.35
N ALA A 625 1.44 -14.65 -4.19
CA ALA A 625 0.74 -14.61 -5.47
C ALA A 625 1.21 -15.68 -6.47
N PHE A 626 2.39 -16.28 -6.28
CA PHE A 626 2.91 -17.32 -7.18
C PHE A 626 2.62 -18.75 -6.69
N GLU A 627 2.00 -18.92 -5.51
CA GLU A 627 1.79 -20.24 -4.89
C GLU A 627 1.00 -21.23 -5.78
N GLY A 628 0.12 -20.70 -6.64
CA GLY A 628 -0.75 -21.48 -7.52
C GLY A 628 -0.16 -21.80 -8.90
N GLU A 629 1.02 -21.28 -9.25
CA GLU A 629 1.61 -21.47 -10.59
C GLU A 629 1.88 -22.95 -10.89
N ARG A 630 1.55 -23.40 -12.10
CA ARG A 630 1.86 -24.78 -12.54
C ARG A 630 2.96 -24.80 -13.59
N VAL A 631 4.02 -25.56 -13.32
CA VAL A 631 5.10 -25.79 -14.31
C VAL A 631 4.74 -26.99 -15.20
N ARG A 632 4.37 -26.69 -16.43
CA ARG A 632 4.01 -27.70 -17.45
C ARG A 632 5.24 -28.26 -18.17
N LYS A 633 5.08 -29.38 -18.90
CA LYS A 633 6.18 -30.14 -19.51
C LYS A 633 7.00 -29.31 -20.51
N GLU A 634 6.34 -28.41 -21.22
CA GLU A 634 6.91 -27.47 -22.20
C GLU A 634 7.80 -26.40 -21.55
N GLN A 635 7.43 -25.96 -20.34
CA GLN A 635 8.15 -24.97 -19.54
C GLN A 635 9.25 -25.61 -18.68
N LEU A 636 9.22 -26.94 -18.50
CA LEU A 636 10.07 -27.67 -17.57
C LEU A 636 11.57 -27.59 -17.92
N HIS A 637 12.37 -27.20 -16.93
CA HIS A 637 13.83 -27.31 -16.92
C HIS A 637 14.30 -28.53 -16.13
N ALA A 638 13.90 -28.62 -14.86
CA ALA A 638 14.24 -29.72 -13.94
C ALA A 638 13.00 -30.21 -13.17
N GLU A 639 12.90 -31.52 -12.96
CA GLU A 639 11.91 -32.17 -12.09
C GLU A 639 12.56 -33.15 -11.11
N PHE A 640 11.95 -33.27 -9.92
CA PHE A 640 12.42 -34.11 -8.82
C PHE A 640 11.23 -34.82 -8.17
N GLY A 641 11.39 -36.07 -7.77
CA GLY A 641 10.35 -36.80 -7.06
C GLY A 641 9.23 -37.31 -7.97
N GLY A 642 8.03 -37.49 -7.41
CA GLY A 642 6.93 -38.16 -8.11
C GLY A 642 7.36 -39.54 -8.62
N LYS A 643 7.11 -39.84 -9.91
CA LYS A 643 7.51 -41.12 -10.53
C LYS A 643 8.87 -41.08 -11.25
N VAL A 644 9.54 -39.93 -11.27
CA VAL A 644 10.67 -39.68 -12.18
C VAL A 644 12.04 -39.75 -11.50
N SER A 645 12.10 -39.55 -10.19
CA SER A 645 13.31 -39.74 -9.37
C SER A 645 12.93 -39.92 -7.91
N THR A 646 13.87 -40.39 -7.09
CA THR A 646 13.73 -40.39 -5.63
C THR A 646 13.91 -38.97 -5.10
N ALA A 647 12.90 -38.45 -4.40
CA ALA A 647 13.03 -37.21 -3.67
C ALA A 647 12.32 -37.24 -2.32
N PHE A 648 12.87 -36.49 -1.36
CA PHE A 648 12.23 -36.28 -0.07
C PHE A 648 12.61 -34.95 0.56
N GLU A 649 11.77 -34.50 1.48
CA GLU A 649 12.04 -33.40 2.39
C GLU A 649 11.87 -33.89 3.83
N PHE A 650 12.77 -33.50 4.72
CA PHE A 650 12.50 -33.65 6.14
C PHE A 650 13.18 -32.57 6.97
N LEU A 651 12.50 -32.21 8.04
CA LEU A 651 12.99 -31.25 9.03
C LEU A 651 13.35 -31.98 10.32
N ILE A 652 14.43 -31.58 10.98
CA ILE A 652 14.87 -32.18 12.24
C ILE A 652 15.36 -31.12 13.23
N THR A 653 15.01 -31.30 14.50
CA THR A 653 15.52 -30.47 15.59
C THR A 653 16.93 -30.91 15.98
N LYS A 654 17.83 -29.93 16.17
CA LYS A 654 19.22 -30.11 16.59
C LYS A 654 19.54 -29.23 17.79
N ASN A 655 20.66 -29.52 18.47
CA ASN A 655 21.15 -28.62 19.51
C ASN A 655 21.69 -27.33 18.89
N LEU A 656 21.67 -26.24 19.67
CA LEU A 656 22.08 -24.90 19.20
C LEU A 656 23.53 -24.84 18.70
N ASP A 657 24.41 -25.71 19.18
CA ASP A 657 25.81 -25.83 18.79
C ASP A 657 26.03 -26.69 17.53
N GLU A 658 25.06 -27.50 17.13
CA GLU A 658 25.11 -28.33 15.92
C GLU A 658 24.63 -27.59 14.65
N VAL A 659 23.98 -26.43 14.81
CA VAL A 659 23.38 -25.66 13.71
C VAL A 659 24.13 -24.34 13.50
N GLU A 660 24.59 -24.13 12.27
CA GLU A 660 25.13 -22.86 11.79
C GLU A 660 24.03 -22.09 11.08
N ASP A 661 23.59 -20.98 11.68
CA ASP A 661 22.45 -20.22 11.15
C ASP A 661 22.74 -19.63 9.77
N GLY A 662 21.79 -19.76 8.85
CA GLY A 662 21.91 -19.26 7.47
C GLY A 662 22.75 -20.13 6.55
N LYS A 663 23.34 -21.22 7.04
CA LYS A 663 24.14 -22.11 6.20
C LYS A 663 23.25 -22.88 5.22
N VAL A 664 23.54 -22.72 3.94
CA VAL A 664 22.96 -23.50 2.85
C VAL A 664 24.08 -24.27 2.14
N GLU A 665 23.96 -25.59 2.11
CA GLU A 665 24.92 -26.48 1.48
C GLU A 665 24.24 -27.28 0.36
N VAL A 666 24.86 -27.31 -0.83
CA VAL A 666 24.42 -28.15 -1.96
C VAL A 666 25.48 -29.22 -2.22
N VAL A 667 25.12 -30.47 -2.02
CA VAL A 667 25.99 -31.64 -2.15
C VAL A 667 25.56 -32.45 -3.38
N GLY A 668 26.27 -32.27 -4.48
CA GLY A 668 25.97 -32.92 -5.76
C GLY A 668 25.87 -31.95 -6.93
N PRO A 669 25.47 -32.44 -8.12
CA PRO A 669 25.26 -31.56 -9.27
C PRO A 669 24.09 -30.60 -9.03
N ASP A 670 24.22 -29.35 -9.46
CA ASP A 670 23.12 -28.38 -9.47
C ASP A 670 22.33 -28.49 -10.79
N ILE A 671 21.23 -27.74 -10.93
CA ILE A 671 20.31 -27.85 -12.09
C ILE A 671 20.89 -27.31 -13.41
N ASP A 672 22.08 -26.69 -13.42
CA ASP A 672 22.85 -26.40 -14.63
C ASP A 672 23.77 -27.55 -15.06
N GLN A 673 23.89 -28.59 -14.23
CA GLN A 673 24.73 -29.76 -14.46
C GLN A 673 23.90 -31.03 -14.71
N LEU A 674 22.67 -30.87 -15.20
CA LEU A 674 21.81 -31.98 -15.60
C LEU A 674 22.48 -32.86 -16.67
N GLU A 675 22.28 -34.17 -16.57
CA GLU A 675 22.73 -35.11 -17.60
C GLU A 675 22.08 -34.79 -18.95
N LYS A 676 22.86 -34.90 -20.03
CA LYS A 676 22.43 -34.49 -21.37
C LYS A 676 21.18 -35.26 -21.81
N GLY A 677 20.06 -34.54 -21.97
CA GLY A 677 18.77 -35.11 -22.37
C GLY A 677 17.88 -35.54 -21.20
N SER A 678 18.40 -35.57 -19.98
CA SER A 678 17.60 -35.73 -18.76
C SER A 678 17.05 -34.39 -18.28
N LYS A 679 15.84 -34.43 -17.74
CA LYS A 679 15.25 -33.34 -16.95
C LYS A 679 14.96 -33.77 -15.51
N SER A 680 15.23 -35.02 -15.17
CA SER A 680 14.96 -35.60 -13.86
C SER A 680 16.26 -35.81 -13.10
N MET A 681 16.26 -35.52 -11.81
CA MET A 681 17.37 -35.80 -10.90
C MET A 681 16.85 -36.06 -9.47
N PRO A 682 17.55 -36.83 -8.63
CA PRO A 682 17.12 -37.08 -7.26
C PRO A 682 17.32 -35.84 -6.38
N LEU A 683 16.58 -35.75 -5.27
CA LEU A 683 16.67 -34.60 -4.36
C LEU A 683 16.36 -34.94 -2.90
N ALA A 684 17.25 -34.59 -1.98
CA ALA A 684 16.92 -34.56 -0.56
C ALA A 684 17.02 -33.12 -0.04
N ILE A 685 15.95 -32.60 0.56
CA ILE A 685 15.93 -31.32 1.27
C ILE A 685 15.97 -31.62 2.78
N VAL A 686 17.09 -31.36 3.42
CA VAL A 686 17.28 -31.59 4.86
C VAL A 686 17.32 -30.24 5.57
N VAL A 687 16.31 -29.97 6.41
CA VAL A 687 16.20 -28.72 7.16
C VAL A 687 16.54 -28.99 8.63
N GLU A 688 17.63 -28.43 9.12
CA GLU A 688 18.06 -28.53 10.51
C GLU A 688 17.70 -27.24 11.24
N VAL A 689 16.88 -27.34 12.28
CA VAL A 689 16.46 -26.19 13.09
C VAL A 689 16.90 -26.33 14.54
N ALA A 690 17.21 -25.22 15.19
CA ALA A 690 17.48 -25.18 16.62
C ALA A 690 16.82 -23.97 17.25
N GLY A 691 16.30 -24.11 18.46
CA GLY A 691 15.73 -23.00 19.21
C GLY A 691 15.44 -23.37 20.66
N ARG A 692 15.51 -22.40 21.57
CA ARG A 692 15.27 -22.64 23.01
C ARG A 692 13.87 -23.14 23.32
N LYS A 693 12.90 -22.74 22.50
CA LYS A 693 11.50 -23.16 22.58
C LYS A 693 11.14 -24.21 21.54
N MET A 694 12.09 -24.63 20.69
CA MET A 694 11.85 -25.66 19.69
C MET A 694 11.65 -27.01 20.37
N GLN A 695 10.66 -27.77 19.90
CA GLN A 695 10.33 -29.10 20.39
C GLN A 695 10.19 -30.04 19.20
N LYS A 696 10.43 -31.35 19.40
CA LYS A 696 10.23 -32.36 18.35
C LYS A 696 8.80 -32.35 17.80
N ASP A 697 7.84 -31.93 18.61
CA ASP A 697 6.41 -31.86 18.24
C ASP A 697 6.13 -30.72 17.25
N PHE A 698 7.06 -29.79 17.06
CA PHE A 698 6.92 -28.71 16.09
C PHE A 698 7.49 -29.08 14.72
N GLU A 699 8.29 -30.14 14.62
CA GLU A 699 8.97 -30.47 13.37
C GLU A 699 8.02 -30.67 12.17
N PRO A 700 6.90 -31.41 12.29
CA PRO A 700 5.99 -31.61 11.16
C PRO A 700 5.31 -30.32 10.70
N ILE A 701 5.10 -29.37 11.62
CA ILE A 701 4.48 -28.07 11.33
C ILE A 701 5.40 -27.23 10.45
N LEU A 702 6.68 -27.18 10.79
CA LEU A 702 7.68 -26.44 10.03
C LEU A 702 8.01 -27.15 8.71
N GLU A 703 8.11 -28.49 8.73
CA GLU A 703 8.34 -29.30 7.52
C GLU A 703 7.26 -29.02 6.47
N ARG A 704 6.00 -28.89 6.89
CA ARG A 704 4.90 -28.61 5.96
C ARG A 704 5.02 -27.24 5.28
N GLN A 705 5.74 -26.29 5.87
CA GLN A 705 5.94 -24.98 5.26
C GLN A 705 6.91 -25.03 4.08
N VAL A 706 7.71 -26.09 3.91
CA VAL A 706 8.58 -26.26 2.74
C VAL A 706 7.76 -26.15 1.45
N HIS A 707 6.59 -26.78 1.42
CA HIS A 707 5.65 -26.67 0.30
C HIS A 707 5.21 -25.22 0.03
N ARG A 708 4.79 -24.47 1.05
CA ARG A 708 4.30 -23.09 0.85
C ARG A 708 5.42 -22.15 0.40
N TYR A 709 6.52 -22.15 1.14
CA TYR A 709 7.61 -21.20 0.92
C TYR A 709 8.30 -21.42 -0.42
N THR A 710 8.49 -22.67 -0.86
CA THR A 710 9.07 -22.93 -2.18
C THR A 710 8.14 -22.54 -3.33
N ASN A 711 6.81 -22.70 -3.17
CA ASN A 711 5.83 -22.27 -4.18
C ASN A 711 5.68 -20.74 -4.27
N TYR A 712 6.18 -19.96 -3.31
CA TYR A 712 6.16 -18.48 -3.40
C TYR A 712 7.18 -17.96 -4.41
N ALA A 713 8.12 -18.78 -4.85
CA ALA A 713 9.07 -18.41 -5.90
C ALA A 713 8.46 -18.65 -7.29
N MET A 714 8.39 -17.58 -8.10
CA MET A 714 7.84 -17.66 -9.45
C MET A 714 8.59 -18.69 -10.31
N GLY A 715 7.83 -19.54 -11.01
CA GLY A 715 8.37 -20.61 -11.84
C GLY A 715 8.82 -21.87 -11.09
N LEU A 716 8.52 -21.99 -9.79
CA LEU A 716 8.63 -23.24 -9.03
C LEU A 716 7.25 -23.84 -8.77
N MET A 717 7.18 -25.17 -8.75
CA MET A 717 5.99 -25.91 -8.34
C MET A 717 6.41 -27.03 -7.40
N HIS A 718 5.90 -27.03 -6.17
CA HIS A 718 6.10 -28.07 -5.16
C HIS A 718 4.76 -28.69 -4.79
N ILE A 719 4.61 -30.01 -4.89
CA ILE A 719 3.42 -30.75 -4.45
C ILE A 719 3.88 -31.96 -3.64
N GLY A 720 3.05 -32.44 -2.72
CA GLY A 720 3.37 -33.58 -1.86
C GLY A 720 4.01 -33.15 -0.54
N GLN A 721 4.72 -34.08 0.09
CA GLN A 721 5.35 -33.95 1.41
C GLN A 721 6.27 -35.14 1.68
N ARG A 722 7.09 -35.08 2.75
CA ARG A 722 7.94 -36.19 3.22
C ARG A 722 8.73 -36.80 2.04
N ASP A 723 8.66 -38.11 1.81
CA ASP A 723 9.32 -38.83 0.71
C ASP A 723 8.42 -39.06 -0.52
N MET A 724 7.37 -38.25 -0.67
CA MET A 724 6.45 -38.26 -1.81
C MET A 724 6.29 -36.86 -2.41
N ASN A 725 7.30 -36.02 -2.26
CA ASN A 725 7.27 -34.71 -2.88
C ASN A 725 7.51 -34.81 -4.40
N TRP A 726 7.01 -33.81 -5.11
CA TRP A 726 7.19 -33.63 -6.54
C TRP A 726 7.42 -32.15 -6.82
N ILE A 727 8.62 -31.86 -7.30
CA ILE A 727 9.10 -30.49 -7.49
C ILE A 727 9.43 -30.27 -8.95
N ARG A 728 9.02 -29.13 -9.51
CA ARG A 728 9.37 -28.70 -10.87
C ARG A 728 9.91 -27.28 -10.87
N ILE A 729 10.91 -27.05 -11.70
CA ILE A 729 11.51 -25.73 -11.94
C ILE A 729 11.38 -25.40 -13.43
N SER A 730 10.89 -24.20 -13.72
CA SER A 730 10.72 -23.72 -15.09
C SER A 730 12.03 -23.27 -15.72
N LYS A 731 12.08 -23.26 -17.06
CA LYS A 731 13.18 -22.68 -17.85
C LYS A 731 13.38 -21.20 -17.55
N ASP A 732 12.30 -20.45 -17.33
CA ASP A 732 12.38 -19.03 -17.01
C ASP A 732 13.08 -18.78 -15.67
N ALA A 733 12.70 -19.53 -14.64
CA ALA A 733 13.36 -19.47 -13.33
C ALA A 733 14.86 -19.81 -13.45
N PHE A 734 15.19 -20.89 -14.18
CA PHE A 734 16.58 -21.26 -14.44
C PHE A 734 17.38 -20.17 -15.17
N ASN A 735 16.81 -19.60 -16.24
CA ASN A 735 17.44 -18.55 -17.05
C ASN A 735 17.66 -17.26 -16.25
N LYS A 736 16.79 -16.96 -15.29
CA LYS A 736 16.96 -15.83 -14.35
C LYS A 736 18.06 -16.08 -13.32
N GLY A 737 18.56 -17.32 -13.22
CA GLY A 737 19.67 -17.69 -12.34
C GLY A 737 19.26 -18.55 -11.16
N PHE A 738 18.01 -19.03 -11.09
CA PHE A 738 17.58 -19.94 -10.03
C PHE A 738 18.43 -21.22 -10.04
N ARG A 739 18.67 -21.77 -8.85
CA ARG A 739 19.60 -22.87 -8.52
C ARG A 739 19.14 -23.54 -7.23
N LEU A 740 19.57 -24.78 -6.97
CA LEU A 740 19.12 -25.53 -5.79
C LEU A 740 19.35 -24.79 -4.48
N LYS A 741 20.49 -24.09 -4.33
CA LYS A 741 20.80 -23.30 -3.11
C LYS A 741 19.68 -22.30 -2.73
N HIS A 742 18.93 -21.79 -3.70
CA HIS A 742 17.89 -20.80 -3.46
C HIS A 742 16.71 -21.38 -2.70
N ILE A 743 16.46 -22.70 -2.79
CA ILE A 743 15.49 -23.40 -1.93
C ILE A 743 15.92 -23.26 -0.47
N GLY A 744 17.20 -23.46 -0.15
CA GLY A 744 17.70 -23.28 1.21
C GLY A 744 17.63 -21.85 1.71
N VAL A 745 17.91 -20.86 0.84
CA VAL A 745 17.78 -19.44 1.16
C VAL A 745 16.32 -19.06 1.50
N ILE A 746 15.37 -19.57 0.71
CA ILE A 746 13.93 -19.39 0.95
C ILE A 746 13.55 -19.96 2.32
N LEU A 747 13.92 -21.22 2.58
CA LEU A 747 13.54 -21.90 3.82
C LEU A 747 14.14 -21.24 5.06
N HIS A 748 15.41 -20.83 5.00
CA HIS A 748 16.04 -20.07 6.09
C HIS A 748 15.29 -18.76 6.36
N ALA A 749 15.09 -17.93 5.34
CA ALA A 749 14.48 -16.61 5.49
C ALA A 749 13.04 -16.71 6.04
N MET A 750 12.22 -17.58 5.47
CA MET A 750 10.80 -17.66 5.82
C MET A 750 10.55 -18.34 7.16
N ILE A 751 11.29 -19.40 7.50
CA ILE A 751 11.16 -20.04 8.82
C ILE A 751 11.56 -19.05 9.91
N HIS A 752 12.64 -18.29 9.70
CA HIS A 752 13.01 -17.22 10.64
C HIS A 752 11.94 -16.14 10.73
N GLU A 753 11.40 -15.67 9.61
CA GLU A 753 10.41 -14.60 9.61
C GLU A 753 9.12 -15.00 10.34
N GLU A 754 8.56 -16.17 10.02
CA GLU A 754 7.27 -16.61 10.57
C GLU A 754 7.38 -17.29 11.94
N TYR A 755 8.52 -17.93 12.24
CA TYR A 755 8.70 -18.76 13.44
C TYR A 755 9.87 -18.33 14.35
N ASN A 756 10.34 -17.07 14.28
CA ASN A 756 11.38 -16.52 15.19
C ASN A 756 11.09 -16.71 16.68
N ALA A 757 9.82 -16.88 17.07
CA ALA A 757 9.46 -17.08 18.47
C ALA A 757 9.88 -18.46 19.00
N ILE A 758 10.08 -19.45 18.12
CA ILE A 758 10.41 -20.83 18.47
C ILE A 758 11.73 -21.34 17.86
N VAL A 759 12.13 -20.80 16.70
CA VAL A 759 13.36 -21.16 15.99
C VAL A 759 14.37 -20.03 16.11
N ASP A 760 15.56 -20.34 16.63
CA ASP A 760 16.68 -19.41 16.76
C ASP A 760 17.69 -19.56 15.60
N LYS A 761 17.81 -20.75 15.00
CA LYS A 761 18.74 -21.05 13.91
C LYS A 761 18.15 -22.01 12.89
N VAL A 762 18.46 -21.81 11.61
CA VAL A 762 18.10 -22.70 10.50
C VAL A 762 19.31 -22.96 9.60
N GLN A 763 19.55 -24.22 9.29
CA GLN A 763 20.54 -24.70 8.33
C GLN A 763 19.85 -25.62 7.32
N VAL A 764 20.20 -25.51 6.03
CA VAL A 764 19.61 -26.34 4.98
C VAL A 764 20.70 -27.05 4.19
N LYS A 765 20.55 -28.37 4.03
CA LYS A 765 21.42 -29.20 3.20
C LYS A 765 20.60 -29.82 2.08
N ILE A 766 21.06 -29.66 0.85
CA ILE A 766 20.41 -30.16 -0.35
C ILE A 766 21.32 -31.19 -1.00
N TYR A 767 20.83 -32.41 -1.19
CA TYR A 767 21.58 -33.49 -1.85
C TYR A 767 20.95 -33.83 -3.19
N SER A 768 21.77 -34.00 -4.22
CA SER A 768 21.31 -34.23 -5.59
C SER A 768 21.99 -35.40 -6.31
N LYS A 769 22.84 -36.17 -5.61
CA LYS A 769 23.37 -37.45 -6.10
C LYS A 769 22.52 -38.61 -5.59
N SER A 770 22.25 -39.59 -6.46
CA SER A 770 21.42 -40.75 -6.10
C SER A 770 21.96 -41.48 -4.86
N GLU A 771 23.28 -41.72 -4.80
CA GLU A 771 23.94 -42.42 -3.69
C GLU A 771 23.72 -41.72 -2.33
N ASP A 772 23.80 -40.39 -2.30
CA ASP A 772 23.62 -39.61 -1.08
C ASP A 772 22.15 -39.57 -0.65
N VAL A 773 21.23 -39.40 -1.62
CA VAL A 773 19.78 -39.38 -1.38
C VAL A 773 19.30 -40.73 -0.86
N GLU A 774 19.71 -41.83 -1.50
CA GLU A 774 19.36 -43.20 -1.07
C GLU A 774 19.91 -43.54 0.31
N LYS A 775 21.12 -43.05 0.64
CA LYS A 775 21.73 -43.25 1.97
C LYS A 775 20.97 -42.53 3.09
N LEU A 776 20.40 -41.36 2.82
CA LEU A 776 19.69 -40.55 3.80
C LEU A 776 18.21 -40.94 3.95
N LEU A 777 17.59 -41.52 2.92
CA LEU A 777 16.17 -41.88 2.92
C LEU A 777 15.75 -42.80 4.10
N PRO A 778 16.51 -43.84 4.49
CA PRO A 778 16.17 -44.65 5.67
C PRO A 778 16.14 -43.84 6.98
N GLN A 779 17.00 -42.83 7.12
CA GLN A 779 17.01 -41.95 8.28
C GLN A 779 15.75 -41.07 8.31
N ALA A 780 15.36 -40.49 7.17
CA ALA A 780 14.14 -39.70 7.04
C ALA A 780 12.91 -40.54 7.40
N ARG A 781 12.80 -41.75 6.83
CA ARG A 781 11.70 -42.70 7.10
C ARG A 781 11.59 -43.07 8.57
N LYS A 782 12.72 -43.30 9.25
CA LYS A 782 12.73 -43.55 10.69
C LYS A 782 12.11 -42.40 11.49
N VAL A 783 12.43 -41.15 11.14
CA VAL A 783 11.85 -39.96 11.78
C VAL A 783 10.34 -39.87 11.50
N PHE A 784 9.92 -40.17 10.26
CA PHE A 784 8.50 -40.22 9.92
C PHE A 784 7.76 -41.30 10.72
N ASP A 785 8.32 -42.50 10.84
CA ASP A 785 7.75 -43.58 11.65
C ASP A 785 7.69 -43.24 13.15
N GLU A 786 8.71 -42.57 13.71
CA GLU A 786 8.70 -42.09 15.10
C GLU A 786 7.58 -41.07 15.35
N ARG A 787 7.33 -40.17 14.39
CA ARG A 787 6.21 -39.20 14.45
C ARG A 787 4.87 -39.90 14.40
N ASP A 788 4.71 -40.85 13.47
CA ASP A 788 3.46 -41.59 13.31
C ASP A 788 3.18 -42.48 14.54
N ALA A 789 4.22 -43.06 15.17
CA ALA A 789 4.09 -43.89 16.37
C ALA A 789 3.56 -43.13 17.60
N ARG A 790 3.83 -41.81 17.72
CA ARG A 790 3.37 -40.99 18.84
C ARG A 790 1.84 -40.87 18.92
N LEU A 791 1.13 -41.08 17.81
CA LEU A 791 -0.33 -41.05 17.75
C LEU A 791 -0.98 -42.37 18.21
N SER A 792 -0.23 -43.47 18.23
CA SER A 792 -0.78 -44.83 18.40
C SER A 792 -1.47 -45.10 19.75
N GLY A 793 -1.33 -44.21 20.74
CA GLY A 793 -1.98 -44.31 22.05
C GLY A 793 -3.21 -43.41 22.25
N MET A 794 -3.55 -42.55 21.28
CA MET A 794 -4.66 -41.60 21.38
C MET A 794 -5.85 -42.06 20.55
N THR A 795 -7.05 -42.07 21.13
CA THR A 795 -8.31 -42.35 20.42
C THR A 795 -9.19 -41.11 20.34
N ASP A 796 -10.13 -41.10 19.41
CA ASP A 796 -11.10 -40.02 19.28
C ASP A 796 -11.98 -39.86 20.54
N GLU A 797 -12.23 -40.94 21.27
CA GLU A 797 -12.92 -40.92 22.57
C GLU A 797 -12.06 -40.33 23.68
N SER A 798 -10.74 -40.49 23.63
CA SER A 798 -9.82 -40.04 24.69
C SER A 798 -9.61 -38.52 24.74
N VAL A 799 -10.05 -37.80 23.72
CA VAL A 799 -9.94 -36.33 23.61
C VAL A 799 -11.32 -35.69 23.55
N ASP A 800 -11.48 -34.50 24.12
CA ASP A 800 -12.71 -33.69 24.05
C ASP A 800 -12.69 -32.67 22.89
N THR A 801 -11.51 -32.47 22.30
CA THR A 801 -11.20 -31.43 21.33
C THR A 801 -10.61 -32.05 20.07
N PHE A 802 -11.13 -31.66 18.91
CA PHE A 802 -10.49 -31.89 17.61
C PHE A 802 -9.84 -30.60 17.10
N TYR A 803 -9.05 -30.70 16.05
CA TYR A 803 -8.43 -29.54 15.42
C TYR A 803 -8.90 -29.41 13.98
N SER A 804 -9.25 -28.20 13.60
CA SER A 804 -9.46 -27.89 12.18
C SER A 804 -8.12 -27.58 11.49
N CYS A 805 -8.11 -27.64 10.16
CA CYS A 805 -7.08 -27.05 9.31
C CYS A 805 -7.74 -26.41 8.10
N MET A 806 -7.53 -25.10 7.94
CA MET A 806 -8.05 -24.29 6.83
C MET A 806 -6.95 -23.88 5.84
N LEU A 807 -5.75 -24.45 5.94
CA LEU A 807 -4.58 -24.05 5.16
C LEU A 807 -4.82 -24.20 3.64
N CYS A 808 -5.55 -25.23 3.22
CA CYS A 808 -5.86 -25.48 1.81
C CYS A 808 -6.98 -24.59 1.24
N GLN A 809 -7.56 -23.65 2.02
CA GLN A 809 -8.55 -22.71 1.50
C GLN A 809 -7.98 -21.71 0.48
N SER A 810 -6.65 -21.64 0.34
CA SER A 810 -5.99 -20.90 -0.74
C SER A 810 -6.42 -21.38 -2.14
N PHE A 811 -6.70 -22.67 -2.31
CA PHE A 811 -7.13 -23.25 -3.60
C PHE A 811 -8.43 -24.07 -3.53
N ALA A 812 -8.92 -24.40 -2.33
CA ALA A 812 -10.21 -25.06 -2.10
C ALA A 812 -11.02 -24.26 -1.07
N PRO A 813 -11.65 -23.13 -1.46
CA PRO A 813 -12.14 -22.10 -0.53
C PRO A 813 -13.14 -22.58 0.53
N ASN A 814 -13.94 -23.59 0.21
CA ASN A 814 -14.97 -24.12 1.10
C ASN A 814 -14.49 -25.35 1.89
N HIS A 815 -13.28 -25.82 1.66
CA HIS A 815 -12.76 -26.98 2.35
C HIS A 815 -12.40 -26.65 3.80
N VAL A 816 -12.80 -27.51 4.73
CA VAL A 816 -12.35 -27.51 6.13
C VAL A 816 -11.95 -28.93 6.47
N CYS A 817 -10.69 -29.14 6.84
CA CYS A 817 -10.24 -30.44 7.30
C CYS A 817 -10.44 -30.51 8.82
N ILE A 818 -11.18 -31.50 9.33
CA ILE A 818 -11.22 -31.82 10.76
C ILE A 818 -10.26 -32.99 11.00
N ILE A 819 -9.33 -32.77 11.91
CA ILE A 819 -8.24 -33.68 12.25
C ILE A 819 -8.51 -34.24 13.65
N THR A 820 -8.51 -35.56 13.76
CA THR A 820 -8.73 -36.31 14.99
C THR A 820 -7.54 -37.23 15.27
N PRO A 821 -7.37 -37.76 16.49
CA PRO A 821 -6.32 -38.73 16.77
C PRO A 821 -6.33 -39.93 15.81
N GLU A 822 -7.51 -40.42 15.44
CA GLU A 822 -7.68 -41.59 14.58
C GLU A 822 -7.99 -41.24 13.11
N ARG A 823 -8.06 -39.96 12.76
CA ARG A 823 -8.24 -39.46 11.40
C ARG A 823 -7.33 -38.26 11.17
N LEU A 824 -6.12 -38.54 10.69
CA LEU A 824 -5.20 -37.51 10.24
C LEU A 824 -5.75 -36.68 9.08
N GLY A 825 -5.20 -35.49 8.89
CA GLY A 825 -5.49 -34.66 7.73
C GLY A 825 -5.23 -35.43 6.43
N LEU A 826 -6.12 -35.27 5.44
CA LEU A 826 -6.07 -36.03 4.19
C LEU A 826 -4.74 -35.88 3.43
N CYS A 827 -3.98 -34.81 3.68
CA CYS A 827 -2.66 -34.62 3.10
C CYS A 827 -1.66 -35.67 3.57
N GLY A 828 -1.82 -36.25 4.77
CA GLY A 828 -0.86 -37.14 5.41
C GLY A 828 0.11 -36.45 6.39
N ALA A 829 0.28 -35.12 6.30
CA ALA A 829 1.27 -34.40 7.10
C ALA A 829 0.76 -33.85 8.44
N TYR A 830 -0.53 -33.59 8.57
CA TYR A 830 -1.10 -33.03 9.80
C TYR A 830 -1.80 -34.11 10.61
N SER A 831 -1.24 -34.42 11.77
CA SER A 831 -1.89 -35.18 12.81
C SER A 831 -2.64 -34.27 13.79
N TRP A 832 -3.35 -34.88 14.74
CA TRP A 832 -4.01 -34.14 15.82
C TRP A 832 -3.02 -33.35 16.68
N LEU A 833 -1.85 -33.94 16.96
CA LEU A 833 -0.79 -33.28 17.72
C LEU A 833 -0.23 -32.07 16.96
N ASP A 834 -0.09 -32.17 15.64
CA ASP A 834 0.38 -31.06 14.81
C ASP A 834 -0.66 -29.92 14.77
N GLY A 835 -1.95 -30.26 14.73
CA GLY A 835 -3.03 -29.28 14.84
C GLY A 835 -2.99 -28.51 16.17
N LYS A 836 -2.75 -29.22 17.28
CA LYS A 836 -2.58 -28.65 18.61
C LYS A 836 -1.37 -27.72 18.69
N ALA A 837 -0.20 -28.24 18.34
CA ALA A 837 1.03 -27.48 18.41
C ALA A 837 1.00 -26.26 17.47
N SER A 838 0.38 -26.37 16.28
CA SER A 838 0.25 -25.23 15.36
C SER A 838 -0.60 -24.11 15.94
N TYR A 839 -1.64 -24.43 16.71
CA TYR A 839 -2.45 -23.43 17.41
C TYR A 839 -1.69 -22.78 18.57
N GLU A 840 -0.89 -23.55 19.31
CA GLU A 840 -0.05 -23.02 20.40
C GLU A 840 1.02 -22.04 19.88
N ILE A 841 1.58 -22.30 18.69
CA ILE A 841 2.54 -21.40 18.04
C ILE A 841 1.84 -20.15 17.49
N THR A 842 0.74 -20.34 16.75
CA THR A 842 0.02 -19.26 16.07
C THR A 842 -1.49 -19.36 16.34
N PRO A 843 -2.00 -18.75 17.43
CA PRO A 843 -3.42 -18.84 17.79
C PRO A 843 -4.39 -18.29 16.74
N THR A 844 -3.93 -17.34 15.91
CA THR A 844 -4.68 -16.77 14.78
C THR A 844 -4.48 -17.54 13.47
N GLY A 845 -3.79 -18.68 13.50
CA GLY A 845 -3.41 -19.49 12.34
C GLY A 845 -4.54 -20.36 11.80
N PRO A 846 -4.26 -21.17 10.76
CA PRO A 846 -5.26 -21.99 10.08
C PRO A 846 -5.75 -23.19 10.90
N ASN A 847 -5.04 -23.55 11.97
CA ASN A 847 -5.42 -24.62 12.88
C ASN A 847 -6.13 -24.05 14.10
N GLN A 848 -7.40 -24.42 14.28
CA GLN A 848 -8.22 -23.94 15.38
C GLN A 848 -8.77 -25.12 16.18
N PRO A 849 -8.76 -25.06 17.52
CA PRO A 849 -9.38 -26.08 18.37
C PRO A 849 -10.90 -26.03 18.20
N VAL A 850 -11.52 -27.20 18.09
CA VAL A 850 -12.97 -27.37 17.98
C VAL A 850 -13.39 -28.39 19.03
N LEU A 851 -14.03 -27.91 20.10
CA LEU A 851 -14.63 -28.77 21.11
C LEU A 851 -15.70 -29.63 20.45
N LYS A 852 -15.72 -30.94 20.74
CA LYS A 852 -16.72 -31.86 20.16
C LYS A 852 -18.16 -31.39 20.45
N GLY A 853 -18.44 -30.96 21.68
CA GLY A 853 -19.79 -30.54 22.07
C GLY A 853 -20.78 -31.71 22.11
N GLU A 854 -22.05 -31.45 21.79
CA GLU A 854 -23.10 -32.47 21.78
C GLU A 854 -22.87 -33.52 20.68
N LEU A 855 -22.85 -34.79 21.04
CA LEU A 855 -22.79 -35.92 20.11
C LEU A 855 -24.17 -36.13 19.48
N LEU A 856 -24.26 -35.99 18.16
CA LEU A 856 -25.51 -36.16 17.40
C LEU A 856 -25.68 -37.59 16.90
N ASP A 857 -24.59 -38.19 16.40
CA ASP A 857 -24.57 -39.58 15.95
C ASP A 857 -23.20 -40.22 16.20
N ALA A 858 -23.17 -41.23 17.08
CA ALA A 858 -21.95 -41.95 17.46
C ALA A 858 -21.39 -42.83 16.34
N LYS A 859 -22.27 -43.41 15.51
CA LYS A 859 -21.89 -44.31 14.42
C LYS A 859 -21.25 -43.52 13.28
N LEU A 860 -21.86 -42.40 12.88
CA LEU A 860 -21.36 -41.52 11.84
C LEU A 860 -20.20 -40.63 12.31
N GLY A 861 -20.08 -40.43 13.62
CA GLY A 861 -19.14 -39.47 14.18
C GLY A 861 -19.57 -38.04 13.85
N GLN A 862 -20.80 -37.68 14.22
CA GLN A 862 -21.33 -36.33 14.07
C GLN A 862 -21.48 -35.66 15.42
N TRP A 863 -21.00 -34.42 15.51
CA TRP A 863 -21.19 -33.59 16.68
C TRP A 863 -21.66 -32.20 16.29
N LYS A 864 -22.46 -31.58 17.15
CA LYS A 864 -23.06 -30.27 16.90
C LYS A 864 -22.02 -29.18 16.68
N ASN A 865 -21.04 -29.07 17.56
CA ASN A 865 -20.04 -28.00 17.46
C ASN A 865 -19.10 -28.18 16.26
N ILE A 866 -18.82 -29.43 15.86
CA ILE A 866 -18.05 -29.71 14.66
C ILE A 866 -18.84 -29.26 13.42
N ASN A 867 -20.13 -29.59 13.33
CA ASN A 867 -21.01 -29.13 12.25
C ASN A 867 -21.11 -27.61 12.21
N ASP A 868 -21.36 -26.97 13.35
CA ASP A 868 -21.44 -25.51 13.45
C ASP A 868 -20.13 -24.84 12.99
N PHE A 869 -18.99 -25.37 13.43
CA PHE A 869 -17.68 -24.85 13.05
C PHE A 869 -17.43 -25.00 11.54
N VAL A 870 -17.66 -26.19 11.00
CA VAL A 870 -17.49 -26.47 9.57
C VAL A 870 -18.42 -25.58 8.75
N TYR A 871 -19.70 -25.44 9.12
CA TYR A 871 -20.64 -24.55 8.43
C TYR A 871 -20.15 -23.10 8.40
N GLN A 872 -19.66 -22.58 9.53
CA GLN A 872 -19.14 -21.20 9.55
C GLN A 872 -17.87 -21.05 8.71
N LYS A 873 -16.95 -22.02 8.76
CA LYS A 873 -15.63 -21.94 8.11
C LYS A 873 -15.60 -22.43 6.66
N SER A 874 -16.60 -23.18 6.22
CA SER A 874 -16.77 -23.64 4.84
C SER A 874 -17.56 -22.65 4.00
N ASN A 875 -17.59 -21.38 4.39
CA ASN A 875 -18.44 -20.38 3.75
C ASN A 875 -19.93 -20.74 3.72
N LYS A 876 -20.44 -21.44 4.75
CA LYS A 876 -21.84 -21.87 4.88
C LYS A 876 -22.29 -22.86 3.80
N SER A 877 -21.35 -23.54 3.13
CA SER A 877 -21.67 -24.54 2.10
C SER A 877 -21.79 -25.98 2.60
N ILE A 878 -21.27 -26.29 3.80
CA ILE A 878 -21.26 -27.65 4.36
C ILE A 878 -21.97 -27.59 5.71
N GLU A 879 -23.18 -28.16 5.79
CA GLU A 879 -24.01 -28.11 7.00
C GLU A 879 -23.67 -29.21 8.01
N LYS A 880 -23.25 -30.37 7.51
CA LYS A 880 -22.95 -31.57 8.32
C LYS A 880 -21.69 -32.26 7.83
N VAL A 881 -20.95 -32.85 8.77
CA VAL A 881 -19.81 -33.70 8.45
C VAL A 881 -19.83 -34.96 9.30
N SER A 882 -19.74 -36.12 8.65
CA SER A 882 -19.54 -37.41 9.28
C SER A 882 -18.07 -37.76 9.29
N MET A 883 -17.51 -37.95 10.49
CA MET A 883 -16.10 -38.28 10.64
C MET A 883 -15.81 -39.76 10.32
N TYR A 884 -16.83 -40.62 10.31
CA TYR A 884 -16.67 -42.07 10.17
C TYR A 884 -17.43 -42.69 9.00
N SER A 885 -18.00 -41.87 8.11
CA SER A 885 -18.78 -42.33 6.95
C SER A 885 -18.21 -41.85 5.61
N LEU A 886 -18.19 -42.75 4.62
CA LEU A 886 -17.96 -42.43 3.21
C LEU A 886 -19.24 -42.01 2.49
N MET A 887 -20.40 -42.50 2.95
CA MET A 887 -21.68 -42.40 2.23
C MET A 887 -22.49 -41.20 2.68
N GLU A 888 -22.55 -40.94 3.99
CA GLU A 888 -23.43 -39.93 4.55
C GLU A 888 -22.62 -38.71 5.00
N PHE A 889 -22.80 -37.57 4.34
CA PHE A 889 -22.11 -36.30 4.63
C PHE A 889 -20.58 -36.46 4.84
N PRO A 890 -19.84 -37.11 3.92
CA PRO A 890 -18.40 -37.26 4.08
C PRO A 890 -17.72 -35.89 4.17
N GLN A 891 -16.61 -35.81 4.90
CA GLN A 891 -15.79 -34.59 4.90
C GLN A 891 -15.37 -34.23 3.47
N SER A 892 -15.40 -32.95 3.12
CA SER A 892 -14.93 -32.51 1.81
C SER A 892 -13.43 -32.77 1.63
N SER A 893 -12.96 -32.75 0.39
CA SER A 893 -11.55 -32.92 0.05
C SER A 893 -11.02 -31.72 -0.74
N CYS A 894 -9.81 -31.24 -0.42
CA CYS A 894 -9.20 -30.14 -1.18
C CYS A 894 -8.56 -30.62 -2.49
N GLY A 895 -7.46 -31.36 -2.43
CA GLY A 895 -6.72 -31.81 -3.62
C GLY A 895 -5.34 -32.38 -3.33
N CYS A 896 -4.82 -32.20 -2.11
CA CYS A 896 -3.51 -32.71 -1.68
C CYS A 896 -3.57 -34.11 -1.05
N PHE A 897 -4.69 -34.84 -1.17
CA PHE A 897 -4.84 -36.18 -0.61
C PHE A 897 -3.82 -37.18 -1.20
N GLU A 898 -3.33 -38.09 -0.36
CA GLU A 898 -2.39 -39.14 -0.78
C GLU A 898 -3.11 -40.28 -1.52
N CYS A 899 -4.34 -40.57 -1.10
CA CYS A 899 -5.20 -41.62 -1.65
C CYS A 899 -6.63 -41.13 -1.83
N ILE A 900 -7.38 -41.83 -2.69
CA ILE A 900 -8.83 -41.68 -2.82
C ILE A 900 -9.47 -43.02 -2.48
N ALA A 901 -10.42 -43.00 -1.54
CA ALA A 901 -11.37 -44.08 -1.32
C ALA A 901 -12.59 -43.85 -2.21
N ALA A 902 -12.97 -44.86 -3.00
CA ALA A 902 -14.12 -44.80 -3.90
C ALA A 902 -14.98 -46.07 -3.76
N ILE A 903 -16.30 -45.90 -3.69
CA ILE A 903 -17.25 -47.02 -3.63
C ILE A 903 -17.23 -47.83 -4.93
N ILE A 904 -17.31 -49.16 -4.79
CA ILE A 904 -17.59 -50.12 -5.86
C ILE A 904 -18.91 -50.83 -5.49
N PRO A 905 -20.06 -50.34 -5.98
CA PRO A 905 -21.36 -50.90 -5.62
C PRO A 905 -21.48 -52.40 -5.90
N GLU A 906 -20.96 -52.87 -7.02
CA GLU A 906 -21.02 -54.27 -7.46
C GLU A 906 -20.26 -55.21 -6.51
N ALA A 907 -19.23 -54.69 -5.83
CA ALA A 907 -18.42 -55.44 -4.86
C ALA A 907 -18.88 -55.24 -3.41
N ASN A 908 -19.93 -54.45 -3.18
CA ASN A 908 -20.40 -54.03 -1.86
C ASN A 908 -19.25 -53.49 -0.97
N GLY A 909 -18.31 -52.79 -1.59
CA GLY A 909 -17.03 -52.42 -0.99
C GLY A 909 -16.46 -51.11 -1.53
N VAL A 910 -15.22 -50.84 -1.13
CA VAL A 910 -14.49 -49.61 -1.41
C VAL A 910 -13.14 -49.99 -2.00
N MET A 911 -12.75 -49.35 -3.09
CA MET A 911 -11.40 -49.37 -3.61
C MET A 911 -10.59 -48.19 -3.06
N ILE A 912 -9.29 -48.36 -2.93
CA ILE A 912 -8.38 -47.30 -2.51
C ILE A 912 -7.26 -47.16 -3.52
N VAL A 913 -7.04 -45.96 -4.05
CA VAL A 913 -5.99 -45.69 -5.04
C VAL A 913 -5.10 -44.52 -4.59
N HIS A 914 -3.78 -44.68 -4.63
CA HIS A 914 -2.82 -43.62 -4.30
C HIS A 914 -2.44 -42.78 -5.52
N ARG A 915 -1.94 -41.57 -5.26
CA ARG A 915 -1.55 -40.57 -6.27
C ARG A 915 -0.56 -41.09 -7.32
N ASP A 916 0.35 -41.97 -6.91
CA ASP A 916 1.41 -42.47 -7.78
C ASP A 916 0.97 -43.66 -8.63
N TYR A 917 -0.28 -44.10 -8.55
CA TYR A 917 -0.83 -45.11 -9.46
C TYR A 917 -1.44 -44.45 -10.71
N SER A 918 -1.02 -44.85 -11.91
CA SER A 918 -1.53 -44.30 -13.19
C SER A 918 -2.40 -45.25 -14.00
N GLY A 919 -2.60 -46.48 -13.54
CA GLY A 919 -3.44 -47.46 -14.23
C GLY A 919 -4.92 -47.13 -14.12
N MET A 920 -5.73 -47.89 -14.84
CA MET A 920 -7.17 -47.90 -14.64
C MET A 920 -7.51 -48.60 -13.32
N THR A 921 -8.64 -48.23 -12.73
CA THR A 921 -9.14 -48.85 -11.50
C THR A 921 -10.50 -49.49 -11.75
N PRO A 922 -10.96 -50.40 -10.88
CA PRO A 922 -12.25 -51.08 -11.05
C PRO A 922 -13.48 -50.16 -11.13
N CYS A 923 -13.38 -48.89 -10.70
CA CYS A 923 -14.45 -47.90 -10.87
C CYS A 923 -14.46 -47.21 -12.25
N GLY A 924 -13.62 -47.66 -13.20
CA GLY A 924 -13.55 -47.11 -14.56
C GLY A 924 -12.88 -45.73 -14.66
N MET A 925 -12.17 -45.30 -13.61
CA MET A 925 -11.47 -44.02 -13.59
C MET A 925 -10.01 -44.18 -13.12
N SER A 926 -9.12 -43.35 -13.66
CA SER A 926 -7.75 -43.20 -13.13
C SER A 926 -7.75 -42.35 -11.85
N PHE A 927 -6.64 -42.34 -11.09
CA PHE A 927 -6.47 -41.42 -9.97
C PHE A 927 -6.68 -39.96 -10.38
N THR A 928 -6.13 -39.53 -11.52
CA THR A 928 -6.25 -38.15 -12.02
C THR A 928 -7.71 -37.77 -12.27
N THR A 929 -8.49 -38.68 -12.86
CA THR A 929 -9.92 -38.47 -13.12
C THR A 929 -10.69 -38.38 -11.80
N LEU A 930 -10.46 -39.32 -10.88
CA LEU A 930 -11.07 -39.31 -9.55
C LEU A 930 -10.73 -38.04 -8.76
N ALA A 931 -9.48 -37.59 -8.81
CA ALA A 931 -9.04 -36.39 -8.11
C ALA A 931 -9.80 -35.14 -8.56
N GLY A 932 -10.14 -35.06 -9.85
CA GLY A 932 -10.97 -33.98 -10.41
C GLY A 932 -12.42 -34.02 -9.91
N SER A 933 -12.95 -35.19 -9.61
CA SER A 933 -14.32 -35.37 -9.07
C SER A 933 -14.41 -35.19 -7.56
N VAL A 934 -13.32 -35.46 -6.81
CA VAL A 934 -13.31 -35.45 -5.35
C VAL A 934 -12.78 -34.15 -4.75
N GLY A 935 -11.84 -33.48 -5.44
CA GLY A 935 -11.24 -32.23 -4.98
C GLY A 935 -12.18 -31.02 -5.05
N GLY A 936 -11.66 -29.86 -4.62
CA GLY A 936 -12.35 -28.57 -4.73
C GLY A 936 -13.18 -28.17 -3.49
N GLY A 937 -13.18 -28.97 -2.43
CA GLY A 937 -13.88 -28.64 -1.18
C GLY A 937 -15.38 -28.92 -1.21
N VAL A 938 -15.85 -29.79 -2.10
CA VAL A 938 -17.22 -30.28 -2.17
C VAL A 938 -17.42 -31.58 -1.38
N GLN A 939 -18.65 -31.87 -0.94
CA GLN A 939 -19.00 -33.18 -0.36
C GLN A 939 -19.44 -34.13 -1.48
N THR A 940 -18.79 -35.29 -1.55
CA THR A 940 -18.99 -36.28 -2.62
C THR A 940 -19.28 -37.65 -2.01
N PRO A 941 -20.55 -37.93 -1.62
CA PRO A 941 -20.97 -39.25 -1.16
C PRO A 941 -20.41 -40.39 -2.03
N GLY A 942 -19.77 -41.37 -1.39
CA GLY A 942 -19.14 -42.50 -2.08
C GLY A 942 -17.67 -42.27 -2.48
N PHE A 943 -17.16 -41.04 -2.37
CA PHE A 943 -15.76 -40.71 -2.67
C PHE A 943 -15.13 -39.85 -1.57
N LEU A 944 -13.88 -40.15 -1.20
CA LEU A 944 -13.19 -39.39 -0.15
C LEU A 944 -11.69 -39.37 -0.37
N GLY A 945 -11.10 -38.18 -0.35
CA GLY A 945 -9.65 -38.01 -0.26
C GLY A 945 -9.16 -38.30 1.15
N ILE A 946 -8.14 -39.15 1.27
CA ILE A 946 -7.60 -39.62 2.55
C ILE A 946 -6.07 -39.65 2.54
N GLY A 947 -5.47 -39.60 3.73
CA GLY A 947 -4.05 -39.95 3.93
C GLY A 947 -3.88 -41.47 4.03
N LYS A 948 -2.69 -41.98 3.70
CA LYS A 948 -2.39 -43.43 3.67
C LYS A 948 -2.62 -44.10 5.02
N LEU A 949 -2.23 -43.45 6.12
CA LEU A 949 -2.37 -44.00 7.46
C LEU A 949 -3.82 -44.07 7.96
N TYR A 950 -4.75 -43.34 7.34
CA TYR A 950 -6.15 -43.42 7.73
C TYR A 950 -6.74 -44.78 7.37
N ILE A 951 -6.21 -45.46 6.35
CA ILE A 951 -6.68 -46.77 5.88
C ILE A 951 -6.64 -47.83 6.99
N ILE A 952 -5.60 -47.77 7.84
CA ILE A 952 -5.36 -48.70 8.94
C ILE A 952 -5.93 -48.21 10.28
N SER A 953 -6.69 -47.12 10.28
CA SER A 953 -7.35 -46.60 11.48
C SER A 953 -8.56 -47.45 11.87
N LYS A 954 -8.82 -47.55 13.18
CA LYS A 954 -10.06 -48.16 13.71
C LYS A 954 -11.31 -47.36 13.31
N LYS A 955 -11.16 -46.07 13.02
CA LYS A 955 -12.22 -45.16 12.59
C LYS A 955 -12.34 -45.04 11.06
N PHE A 956 -11.48 -45.71 10.30
CA PHE A 956 -11.56 -45.75 8.84
C PHE A 956 -12.95 -46.21 8.41
N ILE A 957 -13.78 -45.31 7.84
CA ILE A 957 -15.15 -45.56 7.36
C ILE A 957 -15.95 -46.54 8.25
N SER A 958 -15.80 -46.41 9.57
CA SER A 958 -16.29 -47.43 10.51
C SER A 958 -17.82 -47.53 10.52
N ALA A 959 -18.52 -46.47 10.08
CA ALA A 959 -19.97 -46.49 9.89
C ALA A 959 -20.42 -47.52 8.84
N GLU A 960 -19.59 -47.78 7.82
CA GLU A 960 -19.87 -48.75 6.74
C GLU A 960 -19.26 -50.13 7.00
N GLY A 961 -18.41 -50.31 8.02
CA GLY A 961 -17.77 -51.58 8.35
C GLY A 961 -16.23 -51.57 8.24
N GLY A 962 -15.65 -50.41 7.97
CA GLY A 962 -14.22 -50.16 8.02
C GLY A 962 -13.39 -51.00 7.06
N LEU A 963 -12.24 -51.50 7.54
CA LEU A 963 -11.27 -52.22 6.71
C LEU A 963 -11.87 -53.42 5.96
N LYS A 964 -12.94 -54.04 6.50
CA LYS A 964 -13.68 -55.15 5.85
C LYS A 964 -14.29 -54.79 4.50
N ARG A 965 -14.48 -53.49 4.23
CA ARG A 965 -15.00 -52.97 2.95
C ARG A 965 -13.93 -52.77 1.90
N VAL A 966 -12.65 -52.78 2.24
CA VAL A 966 -11.59 -52.56 1.26
C VAL A 966 -11.49 -53.79 0.37
N VAL A 967 -11.81 -53.65 -0.90
CA VAL A 967 -11.85 -54.78 -1.87
C VAL A 967 -10.74 -54.71 -2.91
N TRP A 968 -10.18 -53.53 -3.14
CA TRP A 968 -9.13 -53.32 -4.13
C TRP A 968 -8.16 -52.23 -3.69
N MET A 969 -6.86 -52.46 -3.89
CA MET A 969 -5.78 -51.52 -3.57
C MET A 969 -4.56 -51.82 -4.45
N PRO A 970 -3.84 -50.81 -4.99
CA PRO A 970 -2.62 -51.04 -5.73
C PRO A 970 -1.60 -51.85 -4.93
N LYS A 971 -0.89 -52.75 -5.59
CA LYS A 971 0.11 -53.62 -4.95
C LYS A 971 1.16 -52.83 -4.18
N GLU A 972 1.66 -51.74 -4.76
CA GLU A 972 2.62 -50.83 -4.12
C GLU A 972 2.09 -50.26 -2.79
N LEU A 973 0.79 -49.95 -2.71
CA LEU A 973 0.17 -49.44 -1.49
C LEU A 973 -0.02 -50.55 -0.44
N LYS A 974 -0.34 -51.78 -0.86
CA LYS A 974 -0.37 -52.96 0.02
C LYS A 974 1.02 -53.24 0.62
N GLU A 975 2.07 -53.18 -0.20
CA GLU A 975 3.46 -53.36 0.22
C GLU A 975 3.92 -52.24 1.17
N LEU A 976 3.55 -51.00 0.89
CA LEU A 976 3.88 -49.84 1.72
C LEU A 976 3.24 -49.91 3.11
N LEU A 977 1.96 -50.32 3.19
CA LEU A 977 1.31 -50.52 4.48
C LEU A 977 1.79 -51.80 5.18
N GLY A 978 2.16 -52.82 4.41
CA GLY A 978 2.88 -54.01 4.85
C GLY A 978 2.33 -54.63 6.14
N ASP A 979 3.19 -54.72 7.15
CA ASP A 979 2.84 -55.31 8.45
C ASP A 979 1.80 -54.49 9.22
N LYS A 980 1.70 -53.17 8.98
CA LYS A 980 0.67 -52.33 9.61
C LYS A 980 -0.73 -52.72 9.13
N LEU A 981 -0.89 -53.05 7.84
CA LEU A 981 -2.16 -53.54 7.28
C LEU A 981 -2.53 -54.93 7.82
N LYS A 982 -1.56 -55.85 7.91
CA LYS A 982 -1.77 -57.18 8.49
C LYS A 982 -2.18 -57.09 9.96
N LYS A 983 -1.50 -56.25 10.74
CA LYS A 983 -1.86 -55.99 12.13
C LYS A 983 -3.27 -55.38 12.26
N ALA A 984 -3.62 -54.40 11.43
CA ALA A 984 -4.97 -53.83 11.44
C ALA A 984 -6.05 -54.88 11.09
N ALA A 985 -5.74 -55.82 10.19
CA ALA A 985 -6.58 -56.94 9.84
C ALA A 985 -6.72 -57.96 11.00
N GLU A 986 -5.63 -58.27 11.70
CA GLU A 986 -5.63 -59.07 12.93
C GLU A 986 -6.46 -58.43 14.05
N ASP A 987 -6.32 -57.12 14.26
CA ASP A 987 -7.02 -56.35 15.29
C ASP A 987 -8.55 -56.39 15.12
N ILE A 988 -9.05 -56.58 13.89
CA ILE A 988 -10.49 -56.76 13.59
C ILE A 988 -10.92 -58.24 13.48
N GLY A 989 -10.04 -59.17 13.84
CA GLY A 989 -10.27 -60.61 13.83
C GLY A 989 -10.24 -61.26 12.44
N MET A 990 -9.54 -60.65 11.48
CA MET A 990 -9.49 -61.13 10.07
C MET A 990 -8.05 -61.15 9.54
N PRO A 991 -7.13 -61.97 10.08
CA PRO A 991 -5.70 -61.96 9.72
C PRO A 991 -5.43 -62.14 8.23
N GLU A 992 -6.27 -62.91 7.53
CA GLU A 992 -6.13 -63.16 6.08
C GLU A 992 -6.71 -62.04 5.19
N LEU A 993 -7.28 -60.98 5.75
CA LEU A 993 -7.98 -59.96 4.96
C LEU A 993 -7.02 -59.26 3.98
N ALA A 994 -5.78 -58.97 4.39
CA ALA A 994 -4.80 -58.30 3.55
C ALA A 994 -4.53 -59.07 2.23
N ASP A 995 -4.54 -60.40 2.28
CA ASP A 995 -4.33 -61.27 1.12
C ASP A 995 -5.59 -61.41 0.24
N LYS A 996 -6.77 -61.12 0.81
CA LYS A 996 -8.07 -61.15 0.11
C LYS A 996 -8.40 -59.82 -0.58
N ILE A 997 -7.63 -58.75 -0.34
CA ILE A 997 -7.76 -57.48 -1.05
C ILE A 997 -7.12 -57.63 -2.45
N CYS A 998 -7.91 -57.39 -3.49
CA CYS A 998 -7.46 -57.45 -4.88
C CYS A 998 -6.48 -56.31 -5.22
N ASP A 999 -5.64 -56.50 -6.23
CA ASP A 999 -4.76 -55.46 -6.78
C ASP A 999 -4.75 -55.47 -8.31
N GLU A 1000 -4.01 -54.56 -8.93
CA GLU A 1000 -3.94 -54.39 -10.39
C GLU A 1000 -3.37 -55.60 -11.12
N THR A 1001 -2.65 -56.50 -10.43
CA THR A 1001 -2.12 -57.73 -11.03
C THR A 1001 -3.19 -58.81 -11.20
N GLN A 1002 -4.36 -58.61 -10.57
CA GLN A 1002 -5.45 -59.58 -10.50
C GLN A 1002 -6.73 -59.08 -11.19
N ALA A 1003 -7.08 -57.81 -11.01
CA ALA A 1003 -8.25 -57.20 -11.66
C ALA A 1003 -8.07 -55.69 -11.86
N THR A 1004 -8.56 -55.19 -13.00
CA THR A 1004 -8.64 -53.75 -13.29
C THR A 1004 -10.05 -53.28 -13.65
N THR A 1005 -10.99 -54.22 -13.80
CA THR A 1005 -12.42 -53.95 -14.05
C THR A 1005 -13.30 -54.46 -12.89
N SER A 1006 -14.53 -53.95 -12.78
CA SER A 1006 -15.48 -54.39 -11.74
C SER A 1006 -15.88 -55.86 -11.87
N GLU A 1007 -15.99 -56.38 -13.09
CA GLU A 1007 -16.32 -57.78 -13.37
C GLU A 1007 -15.20 -58.73 -12.92
N GLU A 1008 -13.95 -58.44 -13.31
CA GLU A 1008 -12.76 -59.19 -12.85
C GLU A 1008 -12.64 -59.16 -11.33
N LEU A 1009 -12.86 -57.99 -10.73
CA LEU A 1009 -12.83 -57.81 -9.28
C LEU A 1009 -13.88 -58.70 -8.61
N LEU A 1010 -15.12 -58.69 -9.08
CA LEU A 1010 -16.19 -59.49 -8.49
C LEU A 1010 -15.90 -61.00 -8.56
N ASN A 1011 -15.33 -61.47 -9.68
CA ASN A 1011 -14.92 -62.86 -9.84
C ASN A 1011 -13.81 -63.24 -8.83
N PHE A 1012 -12.82 -62.37 -8.63
CA PHE A 1012 -11.78 -62.57 -7.65
C PHE A 1012 -12.33 -62.62 -6.21
N LEU A 1013 -13.17 -61.65 -5.84
CA LEU A 1013 -13.73 -61.55 -4.48
C LEU A 1013 -14.58 -62.77 -4.11
N ASN A 1014 -15.38 -63.30 -5.06
CA ASN A 1014 -16.14 -64.53 -4.86
C ASN A 1014 -15.21 -65.74 -4.65
N LYS A 1015 -14.13 -65.84 -5.44
CA LYS A 1015 -13.16 -66.94 -5.33
C LYS A 1015 -12.45 -66.96 -3.97
N VAL A 1016 -12.08 -65.80 -3.44
CA VAL A 1016 -11.37 -65.70 -2.15
C VAL A 1016 -12.30 -65.60 -0.93
N GLY A 1017 -13.62 -65.56 -1.15
CA GLY A 1017 -14.62 -65.42 -0.10
C GLY A 1017 -14.46 -64.10 0.67
N HIS A 1018 -14.35 -62.98 -0.04
CA HIS A 1018 -14.12 -61.68 0.58
C HIS A 1018 -15.29 -61.27 1.51
N PRO A 1019 -15.04 -60.76 2.74
CA PRO A 1019 -16.11 -60.48 3.69
C PRO A 1019 -17.09 -59.39 3.25
N ALA A 1020 -16.65 -58.42 2.46
CA ALA A 1020 -17.51 -57.34 1.94
C ALA A 1020 -18.79 -57.88 1.25
N LEU A 1021 -18.70 -59.04 0.57
CA LEU A 1021 -19.83 -59.65 -0.14
C LEU A 1021 -20.98 -60.07 0.79
N ASN A 1022 -20.69 -60.29 2.08
CA ASN A 1022 -21.66 -60.76 3.08
C ASN A 1022 -22.05 -59.68 4.10
N LEU A 1023 -21.51 -58.46 3.98
CA LEU A 1023 -21.91 -57.33 4.82
C LEU A 1023 -23.23 -56.72 4.32
N PRO A 1024 -23.96 -55.96 5.16
CA PRO A 1024 -25.12 -55.19 4.70
C PRO A 1024 -24.78 -54.33 3.47
N ALA A 1025 -25.74 -54.10 2.59
CA ALA A 1025 -25.52 -53.23 1.42
C ALA A 1025 -25.07 -51.83 1.86
N MET A 1026 -24.08 -51.25 1.15
CA MET A 1026 -23.65 -49.86 1.37
C MET A 1026 -24.63 -48.82 0.78
N ILE A 1027 -25.48 -49.25 -0.16
CA ILE A 1027 -26.49 -48.44 -0.87
C ILE A 1027 -27.86 -49.09 -0.67
#